data_AF-A0A2R6NTX6-F1
#
_entry.id   AF-A0A2R6NTX6-F1
#
_cell.length_a   1.000
_cell.length_b   1.000
_cell.length_c   1.000
_cell.angle_alpha   90.00
_cell.angle_beta   90.00
_cell.angle_gamma   90.00
#
_symmetry.space_group_name_H-M   'P 1'
#
loop_
_entity.id
_entity.type
_entity.pdbx_description
1 polymer ?
#
loop_
_entity_poly.entity_id
_entity_poly.type
_entity_poly.pdbx_seq_one_letter_code
_entity_poly.pdbx_strand_id
1 'polypeptide(L)'
;MSSKPPSFPRSSILLLGPNSVNCLLPATLITQADAFLDAHRIEEAVDLAEQQLKRLQSKITVDSGEVGFRTICTSGSAYIDITFLSALQADELRYVFQRIGFQCLTETLFDDAGKHFFSGSLDPRVLVSYYPELCGSLFESEEAVDVFSGVAEHMPPEASIDDIIRNYSPHLAPNTSTAPPTVELRQILKLAAMDMLKVYLRKWRTMRRKEEAELQRVNEVVDTVLAKLYTSAGETTDLLALIGGPNDVVLPEIESNLVEARRYDALCRLYRNREENAKLLDAWSRLIAGDWVDEDVHDPLSSMSTFLSEKRDKALVQEWGVWLLKYDSERALKLLTSLGISKRSGRATSDDISLLRRVREAHPVAGEQLLEYLVLQKRSMEPELHMQLASVYVDQLLLHLEDESTLKLWRAKALSYSSGRSQGPFLSYFASSTPESETKQTRLKTILFLQGSKLYEAEPIRQRIDECDSRKVLSLELAILYGRLGQHHEALGVLVHSLHDSVSAEAYCTLGGGVIPPKTALYVCEKSGLQSLNIFFGAPLNPAKTIPVVPALSREITVDEALKKDLTKILLKVYMSGGEAMAERTAQLVNAQAMNLDVVEVSFLYSWALSALNKHLVQVIDLIPSEWPVQLLSSFVSRSLRRTLHARHEGQIVKAISASQNLAVSEETWQIIREQGAVVEEAVDDDDDDDDGEVVDEKGLAEKVGLALQLNEKVGLHGYDADDGRDAHIVT
;
A
#
# COMPACT_ATOMS: atom_id res chain seq x y z
N MET A 1 47.92 -51.85 -15.75
CA MET A 1 49.23 -51.47 -16.32
C MET A 1 49.23 -51.72 -17.81
N SER A 2 48.95 -50.70 -18.61
CA SER A 2 49.33 -50.64 -20.03
C SER A 2 49.93 -49.26 -20.23
N SER A 3 51.21 -49.12 -19.90
CA SER A 3 51.94 -47.88 -20.11
C SER A 3 52.18 -47.73 -21.61
N LYS A 4 51.38 -46.90 -22.28
CA LYS A 4 51.78 -46.35 -23.59
C LYS A 4 53.18 -45.75 -23.41
N PRO A 5 54.17 -46.14 -24.21
CA PRO A 5 55.52 -45.59 -24.09
C PRO A 5 55.45 -44.07 -24.30
N PRO A 6 56.23 -43.27 -23.56
CA PRO A 6 56.28 -41.84 -23.77
C PRO A 6 56.68 -41.54 -25.23
N SER A 7 55.97 -40.61 -25.88
CA SER A 7 56.17 -40.22 -27.28
C SER A 7 57.38 -39.31 -27.44
N PHE A 8 58.56 -39.76 -27.00
CA PHE A 8 59.79 -39.05 -27.31
C PHE A 8 60.15 -39.22 -28.78
N PRO A 9 60.69 -38.18 -29.45
CA PRO A 9 61.19 -38.30 -30.81
C PRO A 9 62.24 -39.41 -30.86
N ARG A 10 62.01 -40.41 -31.71
CA ARG A 10 62.93 -41.54 -31.88
C ARG A 10 63.89 -41.23 -33.02
N SER A 11 65.19 -41.25 -32.75
CA SER A 11 66.19 -41.23 -33.81
C SER A 11 66.32 -42.61 -34.44
N SER A 12 66.34 -42.68 -35.77
CA SER A 12 66.75 -43.88 -36.50
C SER A 12 68.26 -43.94 -36.78
N ILE A 13 69.00 -42.86 -36.49
CA ILE A 13 70.41 -42.70 -36.85
C ILE A 13 71.22 -42.34 -35.60
N LEU A 14 72.17 -43.21 -35.25
CA LEU A 14 73.18 -43.00 -34.22
C LEU A 14 74.55 -42.85 -34.90
N LEU A 15 75.24 -41.76 -34.60
CA LEU A 15 76.59 -41.46 -35.04
C LEU A 15 77.56 -41.74 -33.89
N LEU A 16 78.32 -42.83 -34.01
CA LEU A 16 79.31 -43.23 -33.01
C LEU A 16 80.65 -42.56 -33.32
N GLY A 17 81.09 -41.66 -32.44
CA GLY A 17 82.44 -41.11 -32.39
C GLY A 17 83.32 -41.87 -31.39
N PRO A 18 84.65 -41.65 -31.40
CA PRO A 18 85.58 -42.37 -30.51
C PRO A 18 85.29 -42.16 -29.01
N ASN A 19 84.69 -41.03 -28.63
CA ASN A 19 84.33 -40.69 -27.24
C ASN A 19 82.88 -40.17 -27.08
N SER A 20 82.02 -40.27 -28.11
CA SER A 20 80.64 -39.76 -28.03
C SER A 20 79.66 -40.58 -28.86
N VAL A 21 78.42 -40.64 -28.40
CA VAL A 21 77.28 -41.16 -29.18
C VAL A 21 76.41 -39.96 -29.53
N ASN A 22 76.48 -39.51 -30.78
CA ASN A 22 75.62 -38.46 -31.29
C ASN A 22 74.38 -39.10 -31.91
N CYS A 23 73.24 -38.45 -31.81
CA CYS A 23 71.95 -38.98 -32.21
C CYS A 23 71.23 -37.91 -33.03
N LEU A 24 70.80 -38.24 -34.25
CA LEU A 24 70.08 -37.30 -35.11
C LEU A 24 68.59 -37.47 -34.86
N LEU A 25 68.05 -36.58 -34.02
CA LEU A 25 66.62 -36.52 -33.73
C LEU A 25 65.88 -35.81 -34.86
N PRO A 26 64.68 -36.27 -35.26
CA PRO A 26 63.83 -35.49 -36.15
C PRO A 26 63.50 -34.17 -35.44
N ALA A 27 63.63 -33.05 -36.15
CA ALA A 27 63.29 -31.73 -35.60
C ALA A 27 61.83 -31.75 -35.13
N THR A 28 61.58 -31.31 -33.90
CA THR A 28 60.22 -31.25 -33.34
C THR A 28 59.43 -30.14 -34.03
N LEU A 29 58.10 -30.22 -33.95
CA LEU A 29 57.19 -29.18 -34.45
C LEU A 29 57.63 -27.79 -33.98
N ILE A 30 57.89 -27.66 -32.67
CA ILE A 30 58.33 -26.44 -32.00
C ILE A 30 59.63 -25.92 -32.63
N THR A 31 60.67 -26.75 -32.74
CA THR A 31 61.97 -26.31 -33.29
C THR A 31 61.90 -25.90 -34.76
N GLN A 32 61.06 -26.56 -35.56
CA GLN A 32 60.87 -26.19 -36.96
C GLN A 32 60.09 -24.87 -37.07
N ALA A 33 59.03 -24.73 -36.29
CA ALA A 33 58.23 -23.50 -36.25
C ALA A 33 59.06 -22.30 -35.76
N ASP A 34 59.80 -22.44 -34.66
CA ASP A 34 60.67 -21.38 -34.14
C ASP A 34 61.74 -21.00 -35.18
N ALA A 35 62.38 -21.96 -35.86
CA ALA A 35 63.34 -21.66 -36.92
C ALA A 35 62.73 -20.91 -38.12
N PHE A 36 61.47 -21.18 -38.47
CA PHE A 36 60.76 -20.41 -39.50
C PHE A 36 60.39 -19.00 -39.02
N LEU A 37 59.97 -18.85 -37.76
CA LEU A 37 59.62 -17.57 -37.17
C LEU A 37 60.85 -16.67 -36.98
N ASP A 38 61.97 -17.21 -36.52
CA ASP A 38 63.25 -16.50 -36.40
C ASP A 38 63.78 -16.04 -37.77
N ALA A 39 63.39 -16.74 -38.84
CA ALA A 39 63.68 -16.38 -40.22
C ALA A 39 62.63 -15.46 -40.87
N HIS A 40 61.65 -14.95 -40.10
CA HIS A 40 60.51 -14.13 -40.58
C HIS A 40 59.66 -14.81 -41.68
N ARG A 41 59.59 -16.14 -41.69
CA ARG A 41 58.80 -16.94 -42.65
C ARG A 41 57.50 -17.43 -42.00
N ILE A 42 56.60 -16.48 -41.70
CA ILE A 42 55.35 -16.75 -40.98
C ILE A 42 54.45 -17.74 -41.73
N GLU A 43 54.27 -17.57 -43.05
CA GLU A 43 53.38 -18.43 -43.85
C GLU A 43 53.78 -19.92 -43.77
N GLU A 44 55.09 -20.21 -43.76
CA GLU A 44 55.58 -21.58 -43.67
C GLU A 44 55.41 -22.19 -42.29
N ALA A 45 55.52 -21.38 -41.23
CA ALA A 45 55.20 -21.80 -39.87
C ALA A 45 53.69 -22.09 -39.73
N VAL A 46 52.84 -21.27 -40.34
CA VAL A 46 51.38 -21.46 -40.38
C VAL A 46 51.03 -22.75 -41.14
N ASP A 47 51.58 -22.94 -42.33
CA ASP A 47 51.36 -24.14 -43.14
C ASP A 47 51.78 -25.41 -42.39
N LEU A 48 52.92 -25.37 -41.70
CA LEU A 48 53.38 -26.48 -40.87
C LEU A 48 52.40 -26.78 -39.74
N ALA A 49 51.96 -25.76 -39.01
CA ALA A 49 51.01 -25.90 -37.90
C ALA A 49 49.65 -26.43 -38.40
N GLU A 50 49.13 -25.89 -39.50
CA GLU A 50 47.87 -26.33 -40.10
C GLU A 50 47.92 -27.77 -40.64
N GLN A 51 49.02 -28.15 -41.31
CA GLN A 51 49.20 -29.52 -41.80
C GLN A 51 49.18 -30.52 -40.64
N GLN A 52 49.79 -30.16 -39.51
CA GLN A 52 49.83 -30.99 -38.32
C GLN A 52 48.45 -31.03 -37.64
N LEU A 53 47.76 -29.90 -37.56
CA LEU A 53 46.37 -29.84 -37.11
C LEU A 53 45.44 -30.75 -37.96
N LYS A 54 45.51 -30.65 -39.29
CA LYS A 54 44.75 -31.49 -40.24
C LYS A 54 45.08 -32.98 -40.08
N ARG A 55 46.36 -33.32 -39.90
CA ARG A 55 46.81 -34.70 -39.62
C ARG A 55 46.24 -35.24 -38.31
N LEU A 56 46.22 -34.44 -37.25
CA LEU A 56 45.66 -34.88 -35.97
C LEU A 56 44.14 -35.03 -36.03
N GLN A 57 43.44 -34.14 -36.75
CA GLN A 57 42.00 -34.26 -36.98
C GLN A 57 41.63 -35.55 -37.72
N SER A 58 42.37 -35.88 -38.78
CA SER A 58 42.15 -37.11 -39.55
C SER A 58 42.31 -38.39 -38.72
N LYS A 59 43.13 -38.35 -37.66
CA LYS A 59 43.33 -39.47 -36.73
C LYS A 59 42.16 -39.61 -35.74
N ILE A 60 41.54 -38.50 -35.33
CA ILE A 60 40.41 -38.52 -34.40
C ILE A 60 39.14 -39.02 -35.10
N THR A 61 38.89 -38.63 -36.35
CA THR A 61 37.68 -39.01 -37.09
C THR A 61 37.54 -40.51 -37.39
N VAL A 62 38.61 -41.29 -37.24
CA VAL A 62 38.61 -42.74 -37.55
C VAL A 62 38.22 -43.59 -36.32
N ASP A 63 38.28 -43.05 -35.10
CA ASP A 63 38.23 -43.85 -33.86
C ASP A 63 36.98 -43.65 -32.97
N SER A 64 36.02 -42.80 -33.35
CA SER A 64 34.83 -42.54 -32.50
C SER A 64 33.51 -42.44 -33.28
N GLY A 65 32.74 -43.53 -33.27
CA GLY A 65 31.34 -43.58 -33.74
C GLY A 65 30.30 -43.02 -32.75
N GLU A 66 30.69 -42.45 -31.61
CA GLU A 66 29.74 -42.05 -30.56
C GLU A 66 30.14 -40.77 -29.80
N VAL A 67 30.37 -39.63 -30.48
CA VAL A 67 30.20 -38.31 -29.83
C VAL A 67 29.79 -37.29 -30.89
N GLY A 68 28.62 -36.68 -30.73
CA GLY A 68 28.07 -35.71 -31.69
C GLY A 68 28.95 -34.47 -31.83
N PHE A 69 29.56 -34.30 -32.99
CA PHE A 69 30.29 -33.09 -33.38
C PHE A 69 29.32 -31.95 -33.68
N ARG A 70 29.51 -30.79 -33.04
CA ARG A 70 28.90 -29.52 -33.46
C ARG A 70 29.96 -28.71 -34.17
N THR A 71 30.07 -28.87 -35.49
CA THR A 71 30.79 -27.91 -36.33
C THR A 71 30.04 -26.57 -36.21
N ILE A 72 30.67 -25.55 -35.63
CA ILE A 72 30.09 -24.20 -35.61
C ILE A 72 30.31 -23.62 -37.01
N CYS A 73 29.37 -23.90 -37.90
CA CYS A 73 29.31 -23.31 -39.22
C CYS A 73 28.65 -21.94 -39.13
N THR A 74 29.44 -20.87 -39.06
CA THR A 74 28.98 -19.53 -39.45
C THR A 74 29.96 -18.98 -40.48
N SER A 75 29.46 -18.86 -41.72
CA SER A 75 30.09 -18.24 -42.90
C SER A 75 31.59 -18.51 -43.10
N GLY A 76 31.90 -19.57 -43.86
CA GLY A 76 33.11 -19.63 -44.71
C GLY A 76 34.44 -20.04 -44.08
N SER A 77 34.58 -20.17 -42.76
CA SER A 77 35.82 -20.66 -42.13
C SER A 77 35.51 -21.57 -40.95
N ALA A 78 35.78 -22.87 -41.10
CA ALA A 78 35.61 -23.86 -40.04
C ALA A 78 36.77 -23.74 -39.04
N TYR A 79 36.57 -22.99 -37.96
CA TYR A 79 37.50 -22.95 -36.82
C TYR A 79 37.24 -24.13 -35.89
N ILE A 80 38.32 -24.79 -35.43
CA ILE A 80 38.25 -26.07 -34.73
C ILE A 80 38.81 -25.91 -33.31
N ASP A 81 38.00 -26.31 -32.33
CA ASP A 81 38.32 -26.33 -30.91
C ASP A 81 39.38 -27.41 -30.62
N ILE A 82 40.57 -26.99 -30.20
CA ILE A 82 41.74 -27.86 -29.95
C ILE A 82 41.59 -28.66 -28.64
N THR A 83 40.54 -28.42 -27.83
CA THR A 83 40.34 -29.07 -26.52
C THR A 83 40.12 -30.58 -26.53
N PHE A 84 39.91 -31.21 -27.70
CA PHE A 84 39.68 -32.66 -27.83
C PHE A 84 40.89 -33.46 -28.36
N LEU A 85 42.06 -32.83 -28.53
CA LEU A 85 43.30 -33.48 -29.00
C LEU A 85 44.09 -34.11 -27.83
N SER A 86 44.97 -35.08 -28.11
CA SER A 86 45.84 -35.66 -27.07
C SER A 86 46.67 -34.54 -26.41
N ALA A 87 46.58 -34.39 -25.08
CA ALA A 87 47.08 -33.24 -24.32
C ALA A 87 48.47 -32.75 -24.78
N LEU A 88 49.44 -33.64 -24.94
CA LEU A 88 50.81 -33.28 -25.33
C LEU A 88 50.91 -32.65 -26.74
N GLN A 89 50.20 -33.19 -27.73
CA GLN A 89 50.21 -32.67 -29.10
C GLN A 89 49.33 -31.43 -29.26
N ALA A 90 48.34 -31.27 -28.38
CA ALA A 90 47.54 -30.07 -28.27
C ALA A 90 48.38 -28.90 -27.73
N ASP A 91 49.23 -29.14 -26.73
CA ASP A 91 50.09 -28.12 -26.14
C ASP A 91 51.19 -27.64 -27.11
N GLU A 92 51.81 -28.55 -27.87
CA GLU A 92 52.77 -28.19 -28.92
C GLU A 92 52.14 -27.28 -30.00
N LEU A 93 50.90 -27.58 -30.42
CA LEU A 93 50.17 -26.74 -31.38
C LEU A 93 49.74 -25.41 -30.76
N ARG A 94 49.30 -25.39 -29.50
CA ARG A 94 48.96 -24.15 -28.78
C ARG A 94 50.18 -23.24 -28.68
N TYR A 95 51.33 -23.78 -28.30
CA TYR A 95 52.61 -23.06 -28.30
C TYR A 95 52.91 -22.43 -29.66
N VAL A 96 52.88 -23.23 -30.74
CA VAL A 96 53.22 -22.75 -32.09
C VAL A 96 52.26 -21.66 -32.55
N PHE A 97 50.94 -21.83 -32.35
CA PHE A 97 49.97 -20.78 -32.72
C PHE A 97 50.11 -19.52 -31.87
N GLN A 98 50.44 -19.61 -30.59
CA GLN A 98 50.73 -18.44 -29.75
C GLN A 98 51.99 -17.71 -30.24
N ARG A 99 53.06 -18.43 -30.56
CA ARG A 99 54.30 -17.87 -31.15
C ARG A 99 54.03 -17.15 -32.47
N ILE A 100 53.30 -17.80 -33.39
CA ILE A 100 52.87 -17.18 -34.66
C ILE A 100 52.06 -15.91 -34.37
N GLY A 101 51.11 -15.97 -33.43
CA GLY A 101 50.28 -14.82 -33.06
C GLY A 101 51.10 -13.62 -32.59
N PHE A 102 52.07 -13.82 -31.70
CA PHE A 102 52.93 -12.73 -31.19
C PHE A 102 53.90 -12.20 -32.26
N GLN A 103 54.36 -13.06 -33.17
CA GLN A 103 55.14 -12.61 -34.34
C GLN A 103 54.29 -11.72 -35.25
N CYS A 104 53.06 -12.14 -35.59
CA CYS A 104 52.13 -11.34 -36.37
C CYS A 104 51.78 -10.02 -35.66
N LEU A 105 51.65 -10.02 -34.33
CA LEU A 105 51.38 -8.81 -33.55
C LEU A 105 52.55 -7.81 -33.64
N THR A 106 53.78 -8.30 -33.54
CA THR A 106 55.00 -7.50 -33.68
C THR A 106 55.13 -6.91 -35.09
N GLU A 107 54.75 -7.68 -36.11
CA GLU A 107 54.73 -7.24 -37.51
C GLU A 107 53.46 -6.44 -37.89
N THR A 108 52.60 -6.09 -36.92
CA THR A 108 51.34 -5.33 -37.08
C THR A 108 50.28 -5.98 -37.99
N LEU A 109 50.39 -7.28 -38.22
CA LEU A 109 49.40 -8.11 -38.90
C LEU A 109 48.27 -8.52 -37.93
N PHE A 110 47.49 -7.53 -37.47
CA PHE A 110 46.51 -7.74 -36.41
C PHE A 110 45.46 -8.79 -36.74
N ASP A 111 44.87 -8.76 -37.94
CA ASP A 111 43.81 -9.73 -38.31
C ASP A 111 44.27 -11.18 -38.19
N ASP A 112 45.50 -11.48 -38.60
CA ASP A 112 46.07 -12.82 -38.52
C ASP A 112 46.55 -13.14 -37.12
N ALA A 113 47.12 -12.16 -36.40
CA ALA A 113 47.47 -12.31 -34.99
C ALA A 113 46.27 -12.78 -34.15
N GLY A 114 45.10 -12.12 -34.29
CA GLY A 114 43.88 -12.49 -33.57
C GLY A 114 43.38 -13.90 -33.89
N LYS A 115 43.50 -14.34 -35.15
CA LYS A 115 43.16 -15.70 -35.58
C LYS A 115 44.07 -16.74 -34.92
N HIS A 116 45.37 -16.49 -34.92
CA HIS A 116 46.36 -17.41 -34.36
C HIS A 116 46.33 -17.43 -32.84
N PHE A 117 46.12 -16.30 -32.16
CA PHE A 117 45.89 -16.27 -30.71
C PHE A 117 44.67 -17.09 -30.30
N PHE A 118 43.59 -17.02 -31.08
CA PHE A 118 42.41 -17.83 -30.83
C PHE A 118 42.69 -19.32 -31.04
N SER A 119 43.32 -19.70 -32.15
CA SER A 119 43.74 -21.10 -32.39
C SER A 119 44.70 -21.60 -31.30
N GLY A 120 45.59 -20.73 -30.80
CA GLY A 120 46.53 -21.03 -29.73
C GLY A 120 45.92 -21.09 -28.33
N SER A 121 44.61 -20.82 -28.18
CA SER A 121 43.93 -20.75 -26.88
C SER A 121 44.66 -19.83 -25.89
N LEU A 122 45.15 -18.68 -26.36
CA LEU A 122 45.78 -17.68 -25.49
C LEU A 122 44.78 -17.22 -24.42
N ASP A 123 45.25 -16.90 -23.21
CA ASP A 123 44.41 -16.27 -22.19
C ASP A 123 44.10 -14.82 -22.60
N PRO A 124 42.81 -14.41 -22.70
CA PRO A 124 42.43 -13.05 -23.06
C PRO A 124 43.08 -11.95 -22.21
N ARG A 125 43.39 -12.22 -20.94
CA ARG A 125 44.03 -11.23 -20.04
C ARG A 125 45.38 -10.77 -20.56
N VAL A 126 46.16 -11.68 -21.15
CA VAL A 126 47.48 -11.39 -21.74
C VAL A 126 47.35 -10.47 -22.96
N LEU A 127 46.32 -10.66 -23.78
CA LEU A 127 46.11 -9.79 -24.93
C LEU A 127 45.55 -8.42 -24.51
N VAL A 128 44.63 -8.41 -23.54
CA VAL A 128 44.03 -7.18 -22.99
C VAL A 128 45.08 -6.30 -22.29
N SER A 129 46.10 -6.87 -21.65
CA SER A 129 47.14 -6.09 -20.95
C SER A 129 47.91 -5.13 -21.86
N TYR A 130 47.97 -5.38 -23.18
CA TYR A 130 48.56 -4.46 -24.15
C TYR A 130 47.66 -3.24 -24.50
N TYR A 131 46.46 -3.15 -23.92
CA TYR A 131 45.51 -2.05 -24.10
C TYR A 131 45.23 -1.34 -22.75
N PRO A 132 46.20 -0.61 -22.17
CA PRO A 132 46.06 0.01 -20.85
C PRO A 132 44.85 0.95 -20.71
N GLU A 133 44.42 1.57 -21.82
CA GLU A 133 43.22 2.42 -21.90
C GLU A 133 41.92 1.68 -21.53
N LEU A 134 41.88 0.35 -21.70
CA LEU A 134 40.70 -0.48 -21.46
C LEU A 134 40.73 -1.19 -20.10
N CYS A 135 41.91 -1.29 -19.49
CA CYS A 135 42.15 -2.09 -18.29
C CYS A 135 41.65 -1.43 -17.00
N GLY A 136 41.88 -0.13 -16.80
CA GLY A 136 41.50 0.54 -15.54
C GLY A 136 41.99 -0.23 -14.30
N SER A 137 41.09 -0.54 -13.36
CA SER A 137 41.36 -1.37 -12.18
C SER A 137 41.00 -2.86 -12.35
N LEU A 138 40.91 -3.37 -13.58
CA LEU A 138 40.55 -4.76 -13.84
C LEU A 138 41.63 -5.78 -13.43
N PHE A 139 42.89 -5.34 -13.34
CA PHE A 139 44.02 -6.18 -12.93
C PHE A 139 44.52 -5.81 -11.53
N GLU A 140 44.72 -6.82 -10.69
CA GLU A 140 45.35 -6.66 -9.39
C GLU A 140 46.88 -6.72 -9.53
N SER A 141 47.63 -6.05 -8.65
CA SER A 141 49.10 -5.95 -8.74
C SER A 141 49.86 -7.28 -8.59
N GLU A 142 49.19 -8.35 -8.17
CA GLU A 142 49.75 -9.68 -7.95
C GLU A 142 49.19 -10.74 -8.93
N GLU A 143 48.39 -10.34 -9.91
CA GLU A 143 47.78 -11.29 -10.84
C GLU A 143 48.80 -11.81 -11.85
N ALA A 144 49.12 -13.10 -11.76
CA ALA A 144 50.00 -13.80 -12.70
C ALA A 144 49.18 -14.72 -13.62
N VAL A 145 49.60 -14.79 -14.89
CA VAL A 145 48.99 -15.66 -15.89
C VAL A 145 50.05 -16.65 -16.38
N ASP A 146 49.69 -17.93 -16.41
CA ASP A 146 50.57 -18.98 -16.91
C ASP A 146 50.71 -18.90 -18.44
N VAL A 147 51.94 -18.74 -18.90
CA VAL A 147 52.28 -18.75 -20.33
C VAL A 147 53.48 -19.67 -20.56
N PHE A 148 53.53 -20.32 -21.73
CA PHE A 148 54.68 -21.14 -22.09
C PHE A 148 55.98 -20.31 -22.07
N SER A 149 57.04 -20.84 -21.47
CA SER A 149 58.31 -20.10 -21.30
C SER A 149 58.88 -19.56 -22.62
N GLY A 150 58.88 -20.38 -23.67
CA GLY A 150 59.35 -19.94 -24.99
C GLY A 150 58.43 -18.91 -25.66
N VAL A 151 57.14 -18.86 -25.31
CA VAL A 151 56.25 -17.77 -25.76
C VAL A 151 56.58 -16.49 -25.00
N ALA A 152 56.79 -16.57 -23.68
CA ALA A 152 57.13 -15.43 -22.83
C ALA A 152 58.45 -14.75 -23.25
N GLU A 153 59.46 -15.54 -23.65
CA GLU A 153 60.75 -15.02 -24.15
C GLU A 153 60.63 -14.17 -25.42
N HIS A 154 59.57 -14.38 -26.21
CA HIS A 154 59.37 -13.73 -27.50
C HIS A 154 58.09 -12.88 -27.56
N MET A 155 57.53 -12.54 -26.40
CA MET A 155 56.51 -11.50 -26.35
C MET A 155 57.13 -10.15 -26.73
N PRO A 156 56.34 -9.26 -27.37
CA PRO A 156 56.80 -7.90 -27.65
C PRO A 156 57.32 -7.22 -26.38
N PRO A 157 58.52 -6.61 -26.39
CA PRO A 157 59.05 -5.89 -25.22
C PRO A 157 58.29 -4.59 -24.92
N GLU A 158 57.47 -4.12 -25.86
CA GLU A 158 56.66 -2.92 -25.72
C GLU A 158 55.49 -3.11 -24.73
N ALA A 159 55.20 -2.08 -23.94
CA ALA A 159 54.16 -2.14 -22.91
C ALA A 159 52.73 -1.93 -23.45
N SER A 160 52.56 -1.43 -24.69
CA SER A 160 51.25 -1.15 -25.27
C SER A 160 51.24 -1.35 -26.78
N ILE A 161 50.07 -1.63 -27.35
CA ILE A 161 49.91 -1.70 -28.81
C ILE A 161 50.20 -0.37 -29.50
N ASP A 162 49.93 0.75 -28.83
CA ASP A 162 50.33 2.05 -29.32
C ASP A 162 51.85 2.16 -29.50
N ASP A 163 52.64 1.53 -28.62
CA ASP A 163 54.09 1.47 -28.72
C ASP A 163 54.58 0.45 -29.76
N ILE A 164 53.88 -0.70 -29.91
CA ILE A 164 54.15 -1.65 -31.01
C ILE A 164 53.93 -0.97 -32.37
N ILE A 165 52.82 -0.24 -32.54
CA ILE A 165 52.52 0.51 -33.78
C ILE A 165 53.55 1.62 -34.01
N ARG A 166 54.05 2.27 -32.96
CA ARG A 166 55.14 3.27 -33.07
C ARG A 166 56.43 2.64 -33.61
N ASN A 167 56.77 1.44 -33.17
CA ASN A 167 57.96 0.69 -33.58
C ASN A 167 57.89 0.12 -35.01
N TYR A 168 56.70 0.09 -35.63
CA TYR A 168 56.56 -0.20 -37.06
C TYR A 168 57.04 0.96 -37.96
N SER A 169 57.11 2.19 -37.43
CA SER A 169 57.41 3.41 -38.20
C SER A 169 58.75 4.15 -37.94
N PRO A 170 59.80 3.60 -37.29
CA PRO A 170 61.03 4.36 -36.99
C PRO A 170 61.79 4.82 -38.24
N HIS A 171 61.45 4.31 -39.43
CA HIS A 171 62.16 4.58 -40.69
C HIS A 171 61.38 5.45 -41.70
N LEU A 172 60.16 5.90 -41.38
CA LEU A 172 59.45 6.87 -42.23
C LEU A 172 59.83 8.31 -41.83
N ALA A 173 60.61 8.97 -42.70
CA ALA A 173 60.74 10.43 -42.68
C ALA A 173 59.60 11.07 -43.51
N PRO A 174 58.97 12.17 -43.06
CA PRO A 174 59.26 12.95 -41.86
C PRO A 174 58.52 12.44 -40.61
N ASN A 175 59.01 12.87 -39.43
CA ASN A 175 58.53 12.53 -38.08
C ASN A 175 57.09 12.01 -38.02
N THR A 176 56.98 10.74 -37.64
CA THR A 176 55.76 9.91 -37.52
C THR A 176 54.66 10.52 -36.64
N SER A 177 55.00 11.47 -35.78
CA SER A 177 54.08 12.20 -34.90
C SER A 177 53.35 13.37 -35.58
N THR A 178 53.88 13.91 -36.67
CA THR A 178 53.40 15.18 -37.25
C THR A 178 52.95 15.09 -38.70
N ALA A 179 53.38 14.07 -39.45
CA ALA A 179 53.00 13.94 -40.85
C ALA A 179 51.57 13.38 -40.96
N PRO A 180 50.65 14.03 -41.72
CA PRO A 180 49.28 13.54 -41.87
C PRO A 180 49.15 12.07 -42.31
N PRO A 181 49.95 11.56 -43.28
CA PRO A 181 49.85 10.17 -43.72
C PRO A 181 50.23 9.14 -42.65
N THR A 182 51.18 9.47 -41.76
CA THR A 182 51.61 8.56 -40.69
C THR A 182 50.63 8.57 -39.52
N VAL A 183 49.95 9.69 -39.29
CA VAL A 183 48.85 9.79 -38.30
C VAL A 183 47.64 8.98 -38.76
N GLU A 184 47.25 9.09 -40.04
CA GLU A 184 46.18 8.30 -40.64
C GLU A 184 46.50 6.79 -40.57
N LEU A 185 47.72 6.38 -40.97
CA LEU A 185 48.15 4.99 -40.87
C LEU A 185 48.09 4.48 -39.42
N ARG A 186 48.56 5.28 -38.45
CA ARG A 186 48.49 4.91 -37.03
C ARG A 186 47.05 4.75 -36.55
N GLN A 187 46.13 5.61 -36.99
CA GLN A 187 44.70 5.48 -36.67
C GLN A 187 44.11 4.20 -37.28
N ILE A 188 44.44 3.90 -38.54
CA ILE A 188 43.99 2.67 -39.21
C ILE A 188 44.51 1.43 -38.47
N LEU A 189 45.79 1.41 -38.11
CA LEU A 189 46.39 0.30 -37.36
C LEU A 189 45.79 0.18 -35.94
N LYS A 190 45.52 1.30 -35.26
CA LYS A 190 44.85 1.29 -33.94
C LYS A 190 43.42 0.74 -34.06
N LEU A 191 42.66 1.13 -35.09
CA LEU A 191 41.33 0.58 -35.37
C LEU A 191 41.39 -0.92 -35.69
N ALA A 192 42.33 -1.36 -36.54
CA ALA A 192 42.54 -2.77 -36.86
C ALA A 192 42.89 -3.59 -35.61
N ALA A 193 43.74 -3.07 -34.72
CA ALA A 193 44.06 -3.70 -33.45
C ALA A 193 42.84 -3.78 -32.52
N MET A 194 42.01 -2.74 -32.43
CA MET A 194 40.78 -2.76 -31.63
C MET A 194 39.74 -3.73 -32.18
N ASP A 195 39.57 -3.80 -33.50
CA ASP A 195 38.67 -4.74 -34.16
C ASP A 195 39.14 -6.19 -33.98
N MET A 196 40.45 -6.44 -34.07
CA MET A 196 41.05 -7.73 -33.75
C MET A 196 40.71 -8.17 -32.33
N LEU A 197 40.93 -7.31 -31.34
CA LEU A 197 40.59 -7.59 -29.95
C LEU A 197 39.09 -7.86 -29.78
N LYS A 198 38.23 -7.04 -30.40
CA LYS A 198 36.77 -7.20 -30.39
C LYS A 198 36.35 -8.56 -30.94
N VAL A 199 36.86 -8.96 -32.11
CA VAL A 199 36.56 -10.24 -32.75
C VAL A 199 37.05 -11.41 -31.91
N TYR A 200 38.27 -11.32 -31.38
CA TYR A 200 38.88 -12.33 -30.53
C TYR A 200 38.04 -12.55 -29.25
N LEU A 201 37.71 -11.47 -28.53
CA LEU A 201 36.91 -11.53 -27.30
C LEU A 201 35.48 -12.01 -27.55
N ARG A 202 34.84 -11.59 -28.66
CA ARG A 202 33.51 -12.10 -29.09
C ARG A 202 33.53 -13.61 -29.30
N LYS A 203 34.53 -14.13 -30.02
CA LYS A 203 34.70 -15.56 -30.26
C LYS A 203 35.01 -16.32 -28.96
N TRP A 204 35.81 -15.73 -28.08
CA TRP A 204 36.11 -16.35 -26.79
C TRP A 204 34.85 -16.46 -25.93
N ARG A 205 34.01 -15.42 -25.91
CA ARG A 205 32.72 -15.41 -25.22
C ARG A 205 31.74 -16.48 -25.73
N THR A 206 31.68 -16.74 -27.04
CA THR A 206 30.78 -17.77 -27.59
C THR A 206 31.23 -19.20 -27.27
N MET A 207 32.52 -19.43 -27.00
CA MET A 207 33.05 -20.76 -26.65
C MET A 207 32.94 -21.13 -25.17
N ARG A 208 32.63 -20.19 -24.28
CA ARG A 208 32.62 -20.42 -22.83
C ARG A 208 31.74 -21.62 -22.44
N ARG A 209 32.32 -22.60 -21.74
CA ARG A 209 31.60 -23.68 -21.06
C ARG A 209 31.26 -23.23 -19.64
N LYS A 210 30.09 -23.60 -19.14
CA LYS A 210 29.40 -22.95 -18.02
C LYS A 210 29.96 -23.26 -16.62
N GLU A 211 31.01 -24.06 -16.49
CA GLU A 211 31.39 -24.68 -15.21
C GLU A 211 32.91 -24.68 -15.01
N GLU A 212 33.49 -23.56 -14.56
CA GLU A 212 34.81 -23.50 -13.92
C GLU A 212 35.01 -22.12 -13.26
N ALA A 213 35.31 -22.09 -11.96
CA ALA A 213 35.42 -20.85 -11.17
C ALA A 213 36.64 -19.99 -11.57
N GLU A 214 37.72 -20.60 -12.06
CA GLU A 214 38.91 -19.90 -12.56
C GLU A 214 38.63 -19.09 -13.84
N LEU A 215 37.64 -19.50 -14.63
CA LEU A 215 37.21 -18.76 -15.82
C LEU A 215 36.36 -17.53 -15.47
N GLN A 216 35.87 -17.39 -14.23
CA GLN A 216 35.03 -16.26 -13.85
C GLN A 216 35.78 -14.92 -13.95
N ARG A 217 37.02 -14.87 -13.47
CA ARG A 217 37.87 -13.67 -13.60
C ARG A 217 38.15 -13.31 -15.05
N VAL A 218 38.41 -14.31 -15.88
CA VAL A 218 38.61 -14.10 -17.32
C VAL A 218 37.32 -13.58 -17.96
N ASN A 219 36.16 -14.09 -17.55
CA ASN A 219 34.86 -13.61 -18.03
C ASN A 219 34.59 -12.16 -17.63
N GLU A 220 34.93 -11.76 -16.40
CA GLU A 220 34.82 -10.38 -15.91
C GLU A 220 35.62 -9.41 -16.81
N VAL A 221 36.89 -9.74 -17.08
CA VAL A 221 37.75 -8.94 -17.95
C VAL A 221 37.19 -8.89 -19.37
N VAL A 222 36.86 -10.04 -19.95
CA VAL A 222 36.38 -10.11 -21.34
C VAL A 222 35.06 -9.37 -21.52
N ASP A 223 34.08 -9.55 -20.62
CA ASP A 223 32.77 -8.88 -20.73
C ASP A 223 32.90 -7.38 -20.49
N THR A 224 33.71 -6.94 -19.51
CA THR A 224 33.92 -5.52 -19.22
C THR A 224 34.64 -4.82 -20.38
N VAL A 225 35.71 -5.42 -20.91
CA VAL A 225 36.45 -4.85 -22.05
C VAL A 225 35.60 -4.85 -23.32
N LEU A 226 34.83 -5.91 -23.60
CA LEU A 226 33.89 -5.92 -24.72
C LEU A 226 32.86 -4.79 -24.61
N ALA A 227 32.32 -4.55 -23.42
CA ALA A 227 31.37 -3.47 -23.20
C ALA A 227 32.01 -2.08 -23.37
N LYS A 228 33.25 -1.88 -22.91
CA LYS A 228 34.04 -0.67 -23.19
C LYS A 228 34.28 -0.48 -24.70
N LEU A 229 34.61 -1.54 -25.42
CA LEU A 229 34.80 -1.53 -26.87
C LEU A 229 33.52 -1.14 -27.62
N TYR A 230 32.36 -1.75 -27.30
CA TYR A 230 31.09 -1.37 -27.93
C TYR A 230 30.69 0.07 -27.64
N THR A 231 30.98 0.54 -26.42
CA THR A 231 30.74 1.94 -26.04
C THR A 231 31.60 2.89 -26.88
N SER A 232 32.88 2.59 -27.06
CA SER A 232 33.79 3.39 -27.89
C SER A 232 33.46 3.35 -29.39
N ALA A 233 32.95 2.21 -29.88
CA ALA A 233 32.55 2.02 -31.27
C ALA A 233 31.15 2.59 -31.59
N GLY A 234 30.38 2.98 -30.56
CA GLY A 234 28.99 3.44 -30.73
C GLY A 234 27.99 2.33 -31.09
N GLU A 235 28.36 1.06 -30.93
CA GLU A 235 27.53 -0.12 -31.24
C GLU A 235 26.50 -0.38 -30.12
N THR A 236 25.39 0.36 -30.11
CA THR A 236 24.38 0.28 -29.03
C THR A 236 23.62 -1.04 -28.99
N THR A 237 23.33 -1.65 -30.14
CA THR A 237 22.58 -2.92 -30.22
C THR A 237 23.35 -4.07 -29.58
N ASP A 238 24.64 -4.15 -29.86
CA ASP A 238 25.50 -5.22 -29.39
C ASP A 238 25.82 -5.05 -27.89
N LEU A 239 25.93 -3.80 -27.42
CA LEU A 239 26.02 -3.47 -26.01
C LEU A 239 24.75 -3.89 -25.24
N LEU A 240 23.57 -3.56 -25.75
CA LEU A 240 22.30 -3.93 -25.12
C LEU A 240 22.09 -5.45 -25.14
N ALA A 241 22.52 -6.15 -26.21
CA ALA A 241 22.49 -7.61 -26.28
C ALA A 241 23.46 -8.25 -25.27
N LEU A 242 24.64 -7.65 -25.06
CA LEU A 242 25.60 -8.07 -24.03
C LEU A 242 25.00 -7.94 -22.63
N ILE A 243 24.40 -6.78 -22.31
CA ILE A 243 23.80 -6.49 -21.00
C ILE A 243 22.53 -7.31 -20.76
N GLY A 244 21.73 -7.56 -21.80
CA GLY A 244 20.50 -8.37 -21.70
C GLY A 244 20.74 -9.87 -21.49
N GLY A 245 21.92 -10.38 -21.85
CA GLY A 245 22.34 -11.75 -21.58
C GLY A 245 23.05 -11.91 -20.23
N PRO A 246 23.40 -13.16 -19.83
CA PRO A 246 24.27 -13.39 -18.68
C PRO A 246 25.64 -12.72 -18.94
N ASN A 247 26.08 -11.90 -18.00
CA ASN A 247 27.30 -11.13 -18.12
C ASN A 247 27.98 -10.94 -16.75
N ASP A 248 29.30 -10.90 -16.78
CA ASP A 248 30.16 -10.70 -15.61
C ASP A 248 30.80 -9.29 -15.61
N VAL A 249 30.14 -8.32 -16.25
CA VAL A 249 30.64 -6.93 -16.34
C VAL A 249 30.82 -6.31 -14.95
N VAL A 250 31.99 -5.70 -14.74
CA VAL A 250 32.39 -4.99 -13.52
C VAL A 250 31.84 -3.56 -13.53
N LEU A 251 30.93 -3.25 -12.60
CA LEU A 251 30.18 -1.99 -12.54
C LEU A 251 31.06 -0.72 -12.43
N PRO A 252 32.01 -0.62 -11.46
CA PRO A 252 32.72 0.64 -11.23
C PRO A 252 33.55 1.10 -12.43
N GLU A 253 34.04 0.14 -13.22
CA GLU A 253 34.88 0.35 -14.39
C GLU A 253 34.12 0.79 -15.64
N ILE A 254 32.84 0.42 -15.74
CA ILE A 254 32.02 0.76 -16.91
C ILE A 254 31.15 2.00 -16.68
N GLU A 255 30.84 2.32 -15.42
CA GLU A 255 30.03 3.48 -15.03
C GLU A 255 30.58 4.78 -15.64
N SER A 256 31.89 5.06 -15.50
CA SER A 256 32.52 6.26 -16.06
C SER A 256 32.39 6.32 -17.59
N ASN A 257 32.66 5.19 -18.25
CA ASN A 257 32.69 5.12 -19.71
C ASN A 257 31.30 5.29 -20.33
N LEU A 258 30.26 4.74 -19.71
CA LEU A 258 28.87 4.91 -20.17
C LEU A 258 28.36 6.35 -19.96
N VAL A 259 28.77 6.99 -18.87
CA VAL A 259 28.42 8.40 -18.59
C VAL A 259 29.12 9.33 -19.58
N GLU A 260 30.42 9.14 -19.84
CA GLU A 260 31.15 9.91 -20.85
C GLU A 260 30.57 9.75 -22.26
N ALA A 261 30.18 8.51 -22.62
CA ALA A 261 29.55 8.20 -23.90
C ALA A 261 28.06 8.59 -23.99
N ARG A 262 27.48 9.14 -22.92
CA ARG A 262 26.05 9.52 -22.81
C ARG A 262 25.09 8.37 -23.17
N ARG A 263 25.40 7.14 -22.73
CA ARG A 263 24.59 5.94 -22.94
C ARG A 263 23.89 5.53 -21.64
N TYR A 264 22.82 6.24 -21.30
CA TYR A 264 22.16 6.09 -20.00
C TYR A 264 21.16 4.93 -19.95
N ASP A 265 20.52 4.53 -21.07
CA ASP A 265 19.67 3.33 -21.11
C ASP A 265 20.45 2.05 -20.74
N ALA A 266 21.63 1.88 -21.35
CA ALA A 266 22.53 0.76 -21.06
C ALA A 266 22.92 0.73 -19.57
N LEU A 267 23.25 1.88 -18.99
CA LEU A 267 23.58 2.03 -17.58
C LEU A 267 22.40 1.66 -16.67
N CYS A 268 21.19 2.14 -16.97
CA CYS A 268 19.99 1.82 -16.20
C CYS A 268 19.66 0.32 -16.22
N ARG A 269 19.79 -0.34 -17.38
CA ARG A 269 19.59 -1.79 -17.49
C ARG A 269 20.61 -2.58 -16.69
N LEU A 270 21.85 -2.12 -16.70
CA LEU A 270 22.95 -2.75 -15.99
C LEU A 270 22.79 -2.59 -14.46
N TYR A 271 22.37 -1.41 -13.96
CA TYR A 271 21.97 -1.26 -12.55
C TYR A 271 20.78 -2.14 -12.18
N ARG A 272 19.78 -2.26 -13.05
CA ARG A 272 18.63 -3.15 -12.82
C ARG A 272 19.04 -4.62 -12.71
N ASN A 273 19.94 -5.08 -13.56
CA ASN A 273 20.41 -6.48 -13.58
C ASN A 273 21.27 -6.83 -12.35
N ARG A 274 21.98 -5.85 -11.77
CA ARG A 274 22.82 -6.03 -10.57
C ARG A 274 22.11 -5.69 -9.26
N GLU A 275 20.83 -5.34 -9.32
CA GLU A 275 20.00 -4.96 -8.16
C GLU A 275 20.51 -3.74 -7.36
N GLU A 276 21.29 -2.87 -8.00
CA GLU A 276 21.81 -1.62 -7.42
C GLU A 276 20.72 -0.52 -7.43
N ASN A 277 19.71 -0.71 -6.57
CA ASN A 277 18.49 0.10 -6.58
C ASN A 277 18.78 1.60 -6.33
N ALA A 278 19.67 1.95 -5.41
CA ALA A 278 19.94 3.35 -5.06
C ALA A 278 20.54 4.14 -6.25
N LYS A 279 21.52 3.54 -6.94
CA LYS A 279 22.16 4.15 -8.11
C LYS A 279 21.20 4.26 -9.31
N LEU A 280 20.33 3.26 -9.48
CA LEU A 280 19.30 3.29 -10.53
C LEU A 280 18.30 4.44 -10.34
N LEU A 281 17.82 4.61 -9.11
CA LEU A 281 16.89 5.69 -8.77
C LEU A 281 17.56 7.08 -8.92
N ASP A 282 18.84 7.21 -8.55
CA ASP A 282 19.62 8.44 -8.79
C ASP A 282 19.79 8.72 -10.30
N ALA A 283 20.13 7.71 -11.10
CA ALA A 283 20.23 7.81 -12.55
C ALA A 283 18.91 8.28 -13.20
N TRP A 284 17.78 7.67 -12.81
CA TRP A 284 16.46 8.12 -13.27
C TRP A 284 16.13 9.53 -12.79
N SER A 285 16.53 9.92 -11.58
CA SER A 285 16.30 11.27 -11.07
C SER A 285 17.00 12.33 -11.92
N ARG A 286 18.23 12.06 -12.38
CA ARG A 286 19.00 12.95 -13.26
C ARG A 286 18.42 13.00 -14.68
N LEU A 287 17.88 11.89 -15.18
CA LEU A 287 17.15 11.85 -16.45
C LEU A 287 15.85 12.67 -16.38
N ILE A 288 15.12 12.60 -15.25
CA ILE A 288 13.88 13.35 -15.03
C ILE A 288 14.16 14.85 -14.79
N ALA A 289 15.22 15.18 -14.07
CA ALA A 289 15.64 16.57 -13.84
C ALA A 289 16.12 17.27 -15.13
N GLY A 290 16.45 16.50 -16.16
CA GLY A 290 16.95 16.99 -17.45
C GLY A 290 18.47 17.18 -17.50
N ASP A 291 19.19 16.75 -16.45
CA ASP A 291 20.66 16.77 -16.43
C ASP A 291 21.23 15.76 -17.43
N TRP A 292 20.53 14.63 -17.60
CA TRP A 292 20.83 13.60 -18.59
C TRP A 292 19.73 13.57 -19.65
N VAL A 293 20.14 13.58 -20.92
CA VAL A 293 19.24 13.48 -22.06
C VAL A 293 19.62 12.23 -22.83
N ASP A 294 18.69 11.28 -22.91
CA ASP A 294 18.80 10.06 -23.70
C ASP A 294 17.55 9.94 -24.57
N GLU A 295 17.72 9.84 -25.89
CA GLU A 295 16.59 9.69 -26.82
C GLU A 295 15.96 8.29 -26.72
N ASP A 296 16.73 7.30 -26.24
CA ASP A 296 16.31 5.90 -26.15
C ASP A 296 15.45 5.60 -24.90
N VAL A 297 15.46 6.48 -23.88
CA VAL A 297 14.66 6.33 -22.65
C VAL A 297 13.33 7.08 -22.79
N HIS A 298 12.29 6.36 -23.22
CA HIS A 298 10.93 6.89 -23.25
C HIS A 298 10.28 6.82 -21.86
N ASP A 299 9.88 7.98 -21.33
CA ASP A 299 9.18 8.17 -20.04
C ASP A 299 9.87 7.53 -18.81
N PRO A 300 10.97 8.15 -18.32
CA PRO A 300 11.67 7.69 -17.11
C PRO A 300 10.79 7.77 -15.85
N LEU A 301 9.78 8.64 -15.80
CA LEU A 301 8.84 8.76 -14.66
C LEU A 301 7.99 7.50 -14.50
N SER A 302 7.45 6.98 -15.61
CA SER A 302 6.70 5.72 -15.59
C SER A 302 7.58 4.54 -15.18
N SER A 303 8.79 4.45 -15.72
CA SER A 303 9.76 3.40 -15.40
C SER A 303 10.16 3.42 -13.90
N MET A 304 10.42 4.61 -13.36
CA MET A 304 10.68 4.83 -11.94
C MET A 304 9.50 4.40 -11.06
N SER A 305 8.28 4.80 -11.41
CA SER A 305 7.07 4.47 -10.64
C SER A 305 6.76 2.97 -10.60
N THR A 306 6.88 2.30 -11.76
CA THR A 306 6.66 0.85 -11.88
C THR A 306 7.69 0.08 -11.09
N PHE A 307 8.96 0.46 -11.17
CA PHE A 307 10.03 -0.18 -10.40
C PHE A 307 9.84 -0.04 -8.89
N LEU A 308 9.53 1.16 -8.40
CA LEU A 308 9.24 1.39 -6.97
C LEU A 308 8.04 0.54 -6.51
N SER A 309 7.02 0.39 -7.36
CA SER A 309 5.86 -0.46 -7.06
C SER A 309 6.17 -1.97 -7.01
N GLU A 310 7.13 -2.43 -7.82
CA GLU A 310 7.60 -3.83 -7.89
C GLU A 310 8.44 -4.21 -6.66
N LYS A 311 9.45 -3.40 -6.32
CA LYS A 311 10.41 -3.73 -5.24
C LYS A 311 9.79 -3.62 -3.83
N ARG A 312 8.76 -2.79 -3.63
CA ARG A 312 8.02 -2.64 -2.35
C ARG A 312 8.88 -2.29 -1.14
N ASP A 313 10.02 -1.63 -1.35
CA ASP A 313 10.83 -1.11 -0.26
C ASP A 313 10.23 0.19 0.30
N LYS A 314 9.90 0.19 1.59
CA LYS A 314 9.26 1.32 2.25
C LYS A 314 10.17 2.55 2.32
N ALA A 315 11.46 2.37 2.60
CA ALA A 315 12.37 3.50 2.79
C ALA A 315 12.56 4.26 1.48
N LEU A 316 12.89 3.53 0.41
CA LEU A 316 13.06 4.09 -0.93
C LEU A 316 11.78 4.75 -1.45
N VAL A 317 10.60 4.15 -1.23
CA VAL A 317 9.33 4.72 -1.69
C VAL A 317 8.96 5.99 -0.94
N GLN A 318 9.32 6.12 0.35
CA GLN A 318 9.09 7.36 1.08
C GLN A 318 10.00 8.48 0.60
N GLU A 319 11.29 8.21 0.40
CA GLU A 319 12.25 9.23 -0.06
C GLU A 319 11.96 9.67 -1.49
N TRP A 320 11.89 8.71 -2.41
CA TRP A 320 11.66 9.00 -3.82
C TRP A 320 10.21 9.35 -4.13
N GLY A 321 9.24 8.88 -3.34
CA GLY A 321 7.84 9.30 -3.45
C GLY A 321 7.66 10.76 -3.06
N VAL A 322 8.35 11.25 -2.02
CA VAL A 322 8.34 12.69 -1.67
C VAL A 322 9.02 13.52 -2.76
N TRP A 323 10.09 13.01 -3.36
CA TRP A 323 10.76 13.69 -4.48
C TRP A 323 9.88 13.76 -5.74
N LEU A 324 9.20 12.67 -6.10
CA LEU A 324 8.31 12.59 -7.27
C LEU A 324 7.12 13.56 -7.19
N LEU A 325 6.67 13.96 -6.00
CA LEU A 325 5.60 14.94 -5.82
C LEU A 325 5.88 16.29 -6.50
N LYS A 326 7.15 16.66 -6.70
CA LYS A 326 7.52 17.91 -7.38
C LYS A 326 7.23 17.88 -8.87
N TYR A 327 7.23 16.70 -9.47
CA TYR A 327 7.08 16.51 -10.92
C TYR A 327 5.69 15.97 -11.27
N ASP A 328 5.22 14.93 -10.59
CA ASP A 328 3.91 14.32 -10.80
C ASP A 328 3.26 13.97 -9.45
N SER A 329 2.34 14.84 -9.02
CA SER A 329 1.65 14.69 -7.74
C SER A 329 0.69 13.49 -7.73
N GLU A 330 0.00 13.19 -8.84
CA GLU A 330 -0.98 12.10 -8.89
C GLU A 330 -0.32 10.72 -8.83
N ARG A 331 0.74 10.51 -9.62
CA ARG A 331 1.46 9.22 -9.62
C ARG A 331 2.19 9.01 -8.31
N ALA A 332 2.86 10.04 -7.78
CA ALA A 332 3.53 9.96 -6.50
C ALA A 332 2.54 9.62 -5.37
N LEU A 333 1.36 10.24 -5.35
CA LEU A 333 0.33 9.91 -4.36
C LEU A 333 -0.23 8.50 -4.53
N LYS A 334 -0.46 8.03 -5.76
CA LYS A 334 -0.86 6.63 -6.01
C LYS A 334 0.20 5.64 -5.52
N LEU A 335 1.50 5.94 -5.68
CA LEU A 335 2.58 5.11 -5.15
C LEU A 335 2.61 5.15 -3.62
N LEU A 336 2.59 6.33 -3.00
CA LEU A 336 2.62 6.49 -1.55
C LEU A 336 1.39 5.83 -0.88
N THR A 337 0.22 5.92 -1.49
CA THR A 337 -1.01 5.28 -0.97
C THR A 337 -1.05 3.77 -1.20
N SER A 338 -0.52 3.27 -2.32
CA SER A 338 -0.53 1.83 -2.65
C SER A 338 0.56 1.04 -1.92
N LEU A 339 1.73 1.62 -1.67
CA LEU A 339 2.87 0.97 -1.03
C LEU A 339 3.11 1.39 0.41
N GLY A 340 2.73 2.60 0.80
CA GLY A 340 3.06 3.17 2.10
C GLY A 340 2.44 2.40 3.28
N ILE A 341 1.42 1.58 3.06
CA ILE A 341 0.65 1.02 4.18
C ILE A 341 0.51 -0.50 4.04
N SER A 342 1.23 -1.18 4.94
CA SER A 342 1.01 -2.58 5.25
C SER A 342 -0.48 -2.81 5.48
N LYS A 343 -1.14 -3.54 4.56
CA LYS A 343 -2.54 -4.00 4.66
C LYS A 343 -2.87 -4.72 5.97
N ARG A 344 -1.88 -5.01 6.81
CA ARG A 344 -1.99 -5.72 8.08
C ARG A 344 -2.24 -4.81 9.29
N SER A 345 -2.04 -3.49 9.20
CA SER A 345 -2.26 -2.59 10.34
C SER A 345 -3.31 -1.53 10.01
N GLY A 346 -4.52 -1.69 10.55
CA GLY A 346 -5.60 -0.70 10.47
C GLY A 346 -5.40 0.53 11.36
N ARG A 347 -4.17 0.81 11.81
CA ARG A 347 -3.81 1.99 12.62
C ARG A 347 -2.77 2.82 11.88
N ALA A 348 -2.97 4.15 11.86
CA ALA A 348 -1.92 5.06 11.44
C ALA A 348 -0.68 4.85 12.31
N THR A 349 0.48 4.69 11.67
CA THR A 349 1.76 4.49 12.34
C THR A 349 2.44 5.84 12.53
N SER A 350 3.32 5.97 13.54
CA SER A 350 4.11 7.19 13.77
C SER A 350 4.84 7.65 12.49
N ASP A 351 5.29 6.68 11.67
CA ASP A 351 5.89 6.91 10.36
C ASP A 351 4.96 7.64 9.39
N ASP A 352 3.64 7.39 9.43
CA ASP A 352 2.67 8.04 8.53
C ASP A 352 2.51 9.53 8.85
N ILE A 353 2.58 9.88 10.14
CA ILE A 353 2.51 11.27 10.59
C ILE A 353 3.77 12.02 10.14
N SER A 354 4.94 11.37 10.23
CA SER A 354 6.20 11.92 9.74
C SER A 354 6.21 12.08 8.22
N LEU A 355 5.63 11.12 7.49
CA LEU A 355 5.47 11.18 6.04
C LEU A 355 4.54 12.32 5.64
N LEU A 356 3.39 12.45 6.31
CA LEU A 356 2.43 13.52 6.05
C LEU A 356 3.06 14.91 6.23
N ARG A 357 3.91 15.09 7.25
CA ARG A 357 4.66 16.33 7.43
C ARG A 357 5.58 16.63 6.25
N ARG A 358 6.42 15.66 5.85
CA ARG A 358 7.33 15.79 4.70
C ARG A 358 6.59 16.06 3.39
N VAL A 359 5.47 15.38 3.17
CA VAL A 359 4.62 15.56 1.99
C VAL A 359 4.00 16.95 1.97
N ARG A 360 3.50 17.44 3.10
CA ARG A 360 2.91 18.78 3.21
C ARG A 360 3.94 19.89 2.97
N GLU A 361 5.17 19.70 3.45
CA GLU A 361 6.30 20.61 3.18
C GLU A 361 6.67 20.64 1.70
N ALA A 362 6.63 19.49 1.01
CA ALA A 362 6.93 19.41 -0.41
C ALA A 362 5.78 19.91 -1.31
N HIS A 363 4.53 19.54 -0.99
CA HIS A 363 3.35 19.89 -1.77
C HIS A 363 2.08 19.90 -0.87
N PRO A 364 1.44 21.07 -0.63
CA PRO A 364 0.33 21.18 0.32
C PRO A 364 -0.92 20.40 -0.10
N VAL A 365 -1.36 20.53 -1.36
CA VAL A 365 -2.57 19.82 -1.87
C VAL A 365 -2.42 18.30 -1.80
N ALA A 366 -1.24 17.77 -2.13
CA ALA A 366 -0.94 16.35 -2.01
C ALA A 366 -0.98 15.87 -0.55
N GLY A 367 -0.53 16.72 0.38
CA GLY A 367 -0.64 16.47 1.82
C GLY A 367 -2.10 16.36 2.28
N GLU A 368 -3.00 17.18 1.77
CA GLU A 368 -4.44 17.12 2.07
C GLU A 368 -5.07 15.83 1.52
N GLN A 369 -4.72 15.42 0.31
CA GLN A 369 -5.19 14.17 -0.28
C GLN A 369 -4.67 12.93 0.48
N LEU A 370 -3.41 12.99 0.95
CA LEU A 370 -2.86 11.95 1.81
C LEU A 370 -3.55 11.92 3.18
N LEU A 371 -3.87 13.08 3.77
CA LEU A 371 -4.65 13.17 5.01
C LEU A 371 -6.04 12.54 4.86
N GLU A 372 -6.76 12.88 3.77
CA GLU A 372 -8.05 12.28 3.44
C GLU A 372 -7.94 10.76 3.29
N TYR A 373 -6.88 10.28 2.63
CA TYR A 373 -6.60 8.84 2.53
C TYR A 373 -6.36 8.18 3.89
N LEU A 374 -5.54 8.78 4.76
CA LEU A 374 -5.21 8.24 6.08
C LEU A 374 -6.43 8.15 7.00
N VAL A 375 -7.28 9.18 6.97
CA VAL A 375 -8.48 9.22 7.81
C VAL A 375 -9.57 8.30 7.25
N LEU A 376 -9.87 8.40 5.96
CA LEU A 376 -10.98 7.65 5.36
C LEU A 376 -10.56 6.20 5.06
N GLN A 377 -9.54 5.98 4.23
CA GLN A 377 -9.24 4.63 3.74
C GLN A 377 -8.52 3.76 4.78
N LYS A 378 -7.56 4.33 5.52
CA LYS A 378 -6.84 3.60 6.58
C LYS A 378 -7.62 3.51 7.89
N ARG A 379 -8.68 4.32 8.06
CA ARG A 379 -9.50 4.39 9.28
C ARG A 379 -8.66 4.68 10.52
N SER A 380 -7.82 5.70 10.45
CA SER A 380 -7.06 6.14 11.62
C SER A 380 -8.00 6.52 12.76
N MET A 381 -7.67 6.14 13.99
CA MET A 381 -8.42 6.52 15.20
C MET A 381 -7.80 7.74 15.91
N GLU A 382 -6.75 8.34 15.33
CA GLU A 382 -6.03 9.46 15.92
C GLU A 382 -6.86 10.75 15.88
N PRO A 383 -7.21 11.35 17.03
CA PRO A 383 -8.02 12.57 17.08
C PRO A 383 -7.40 13.76 16.34
N GLU A 384 -6.07 13.90 16.40
CA GLU A 384 -5.34 14.99 15.75
C GLU A 384 -5.54 15.01 14.23
N LEU A 385 -5.52 13.84 13.57
CA LEU A 385 -5.72 13.75 12.12
C LEU A 385 -7.16 14.10 11.74
N HIS A 386 -8.14 13.71 12.56
CA HIS A 386 -9.54 14.07 12.35
C HIS A 386 -9.78 15.57 12.56
N MET A 387 -9.12 16.18 13.55
CA MET A 387 -9.16 17.62 13.76
C MET A 387 -8.55 18.38 12.58
N GLN A 388 -7.36 17.98 12.12
CA GLN A 388 -6.70 18.60 10.97
C GLN A 388 -7.53 18.47 9.69
N LEU A 389 -8.20 17.33 9.47
CA LEU A 389 -9.07 17.15 8.31
C LEU A 389 -10.34 18.02 8.44
N ALA A 390 -10.91 18.13 9.64
CA ALA A 390 -12.05 19.02 9.91
C ALA A 390 -11.69 20.47 9.58
N SER A 391 -10.52 20.95 10.06
CA SER A 391 -10.09 22.32 9.79
C SER A 391 -9.84 22.56 8.31
N VAL A 392 -9.15 21.66 7.61
CA VAL A 392 -8.91 21.79 6.15
C VAL A 392 -10.22 21.88 5.37
N TYR A 393 -11.18 21.00 5.67
CA TYR A 393 -12.49 21.02 5.01
C TYR A 393 -13.26 22.32 5.27
N VAL A 394 -13.24 22.81 6.51
CA VAL A 394 -13.92 24.05 6.88
C VAL A 394 -13.22 25.26 6.26
N ASP A 395 -11.89 25.33 6.27
CA ASP A 395 -11.13 26.41 5.65
C ASP A 395 -11.36 26.45 4.13
N GLN A 396 -11.35 25.29 3.44
CA GLN A 396 -11.73 25.19 2.02
C GLN A 396 -13.17 25.65 1.76
N LEU A 397 -14.10 25.27 2.65
CA LEU A 397 -15.50 25.69 2.56
C LEU A 397 -15.66 27.20 2.70
N LEU A 398 -14.92 27.81 3.64
CA LEU A 398 -14.93 29.25 3.88
C LEU A 398 -14.28 30.01 2.71
N LEU A 399 -13.17 29.51 2.16
CA LEU A 399 -12.56 30.07 0.95
C LEU A 399 -13.53 30.06 -0.24
N HIS A 400 -14.27 28.98 -0.46
CA HIS A 400 -15.29 28.92 -1.51
C HIS A 400 -16.48 29.87 -1.27
N LEU A 401 -16.72 30.27 -0.01
CA LEU A 401 -17.79 31.20 0.36
C LEU A 401 -17.38 32.68 0.24
N GLU A 402 -16.09 32.97 0.09
CA GLU A 402 -15.61 34.32 -0.25
C GLU A 402 -16.05 34.72 -1.67
N ASP A 403 -16.23 33.74 -2.56
CA ASP A 403 -16.80 33.98 -3.88
C ASP A 403 -18.29 34.35 -3.79
N GLU A 404 -18.60 35.57 -4.22
CA GLU A 404 -19.94 36.15 -4.16
C GLU A 404 -20.96 35.34 -4.98
N SER A 405 -20.52 34.69 -6.07
CA SER A 405 -21.40 33.90 -6.94
C SER A 405 -21.91 32.64 -6.23
N THR A 406 -21.00 31.94 -5.56
CA THR A 406 -21.27 30.72 -4.79
C THR A 406 -22.17 31.03 -3.60
N LEU A 407 -21.88 32.11 -2.90
CA LEU A 407 -22.66 32.60 -1.76
C LEU A 407 -24.10 32.98 -2.15
N LYS A 408 -24.30 33.69 -3.28
CA LYS A 408 -25.65 34.01 -3.81
C LYS A 408 -26.41 32.75 -4.19
N LEU A 409 -25.76 31.80 -4.87
CA LEU A 409 -26.38 30.52 -5.25
C LEU A 409 -26.86 29.75 -4.03
N TRP A 410 -26.01 29.58 -3.01
CA TRP A 410 -26.36 28.80 -1.83
C TRP A 410 -27.44 29.47 -0.98
N ARG A 411 -27.42 30.81 -0.88
CA ARG A 411 -28.52 31.57 -0.26
C ARG A 411 -29.84 31.37 -0.99
N ALA A 412 -29.82 31.46 -2.32
CA ALA A 412 -31.02 31.23 -3.14
C ALA A 412 -31.57 29.82 -2.97
N LYS A 413 -30.70 28.80 -2.88
CA LYS A 413 -31.11 27.41 -2.63
C LYS A 413 -31.68 27.19 -1.23
N ALA A 414 -31.08 27.79 -0.20
CA ALA A 414 -31.63 27.74 1.16
C ALA A 414 -33.02 28.40 1.22
N LEU A 415 -33.18 29.58 0.60
CA LEU A 415 -34.47 30.29 0.52
C LEU A 415 -35.52 29.54 -0.30
N SER A 416 -35.10 28.88 -1.38
CA SER A 416 -35.99 28.06 -2.22
C SER A 416 -36.48 26.83 -1.47
N TYR A 417 -35.63 26.24 -0.62
CA TYR A 417 -36.01 25.12 0.22
C TYR A 417 -36.97 25.55 1.34
N SER A 418 -36.65 26.62 2.06
CA SER A 418 -37.48 27.15 3.15
C SER A 418 -38.89 27.55 2.69
N SER A 419 -39.00 28.05 1.45
CA SER A 419 -40.26 28.49 0.85
C SER A 419 -41.01 27.37 0.11
N GLY A 420 -40.29 26.30 -0.26
CA GLY A 420 -40.80 25.19 -1.04
C GLY A 420 -41.50 24.13 -0.20
N ARG A 421 -42.41 23.38 -0.81
CA ARG A 421 -43.01 22.17 -0.21
C ARG A 421 -42.14 20.94 -0.49
N SER A 422 -40.86 20.98 -0.13
CA SER A 422 -39.97 19.82 -0.26
C SER A 422 -40.37 18.75 0.77
N GLN A 423 -40.51 17.49 0.33
CA GLN A 423 -40.82 16.36 1.22
C GLN A 423 -39.58 15.64 1.76
N GLY A 424 -38.37 16.04 1.35
CA GLY A 424 -37.11 15.38 1.74
C GLY A 424 -36.15 16.29 2.52
N PRO A 425 -35.13 15.71 3.18
CA PRO A 425 -34.11 16.44 3.93
C PRO A 425 -33.36 17.46 3.07
N PHE A 426 -32.96 18.60 3.64
CA PHE A 426 -32.25 19.68 2.95
C PHE A 426 -31.00 19.17 2.21
N LEU A 427 -30.23 18.27 2.81
CA LEU A 427 -29.02 17.70 2.21
C LEU A 427 -29.30 17.01 0.86
N SER A 428 -30.38 16.23 0.79
CA SER A 428 -30.78 15.52 -0.44
C SER A 428 -31.28 16.48 -1.53
N TYR A 429 -31.98 17.54 -1.13
CA TYR A 429 -32.40 18.62 -2.02
C TYR A 429 -31.19 19.40 -2.54
N PHE A 430 -30.23 19.74 -1.68
CA PHE A 430 -29.02 20.44 -2.06
C PHE A 430 -28.20 19.61 -3.06
N ALA A 431 -27.97 18.33 -2.77
CA ALA A 431 -27.21 17.44 -3.66
C ALA A 431 -27.88 17.22 -5.03
N SER A 432 -29.21 17.29 -5.11
CA SER A 432 -29.98 17.10 -6.35
C SER A 432 -30.20 18.37 -7.17
N SER A 433 -30.33 19.52 -6.51
CA SER A 433 -30.72 20.77 -7.16
C SER A 433 -29.55 21.67 -7.52
N THR A 434 -28.34 21.40 -7.00
CA THR A 434 -27.13 22.16 -7.32
C THR A 434 -26.33 21.48 -8.44
N PRO A 435 -25.85 22.26 -9.43
CA PRO A 435 -25.00 21.72 -10.50
C PRO A 435 -23.71 21.16 -9.90
N GLU A 436 -23.12 20.18 -10.59
CA GLU A 436 -21.88 19.56 -10.12
C GLU A 436 -20.73 20.56 -10.22
N SER A 437 -20.13 20.89 -9.07
CA SER A 437 -19.03 21.86 -8.93
C SER A 437 -18.12 21.43 -7.77
N GLU A 438 -16.88 21.90 -7.78
CA GLU A 438 -15.95 21.68 -6.65
C GLU A 438 -16.53 22.24 -5.35
N THR A 439 -17.17 23.41 -5.40
CA THR A 439 -17.82 24.05 -4.23
C THR A 439 -18.92 23.18 -3.63
N LYS A 440 -19.73 22.51 -4.45
CA LYS A 440 -20.75 21.54 -4.01
C LYS A 440 -20.09 20.32 -3.36
N GLN A 441 -19.05 19.76 -3.99
CA GLN A 441 -18.35 18.59 -3.45
C GLN A 441 -17.70 18.89 -2.10
N THR A 442 -17.00 20.03 -1.97
CA THR A 442 -16.41 20.46 -0.69
C THR A 442 -17.49 20.58 0.39
N ARG A 443 -18.62 21.23 0.11
CA ARG A 443 -19.72 21.35 1.08
C ARG A 443 -20.27 20.00 1.49
N LEU A 444 -20.57 19.11 0.54
CA LEU A 444 -21.06 17.77 0.86
C LEU A 444 -20.05 16.94 1.65
N LYS A 445 -18.76 16.99 1.29
CA LYS A 445 -17.66 16.35 2.04
C LYS A 445 -17.61 16.85 3.48
N THR A 446 -17.65 18.18 3.68
CA THR A 446 -17.61 18.79 5.02
C THR A 446 -18.76 18.32 5.89
N ILE A 447 -19.99 18.40 5.38
CA ILE A 447 -21.21 18.01 6.09
C ILE A 447 -21.16 16.54 6.50
N LEU A 448 -20.84 15.66 5.54
CA LEU A 448 -20.79 14.22 5.77
C LEU A 448 -19.67 13.83 6.74
N PHE A 449 -18.52 14.51 6.67
CA PHE A 449 -17.41 14.27 7.60
C PHE A 449 -17.72 14.74 9.03
N LEU A 450 -18.27 15.95 9.19
CA LEU A 450 -18.65 16.50 10.50
C LEU A 450 -19.73 15.64 11.18
N GLN A 451 -20.68 15.12 10.41
CA GLN A 451 -21.67 14.17 10.94
C GLN A 451 -21.09 12.77 11.14
N GLY A 452 -20.14 12.32 10.33
CA GLY A 452 -19.62 10.96 10.36
C GLY A 452 -18.58 10.71 11.46
N SER A 453 -17.63 11.64 11.62
CA SER A 453 -16.54 11.49 12.58
C SER A 453 -17.00 11.83 14.00
N LYS A 454 -16.51 11.06 14.99
CA LYS A 454 -16.68 11.31 16.43
C LYS A 454 -15.38 11.73 17.12
N LEU A 455 -14.27 11.80 16.37
CA LEU A 455 -12.92 11.92 16.91
C LEU A 455 -12.35 13.34 16.84
N TYR A 456 -13.13 14.32 16.33
CA TYR A 456 -12.74 15.73 16.31
C TYR A 456 -13.48 16.51 17.40
N GLU A 457 -12.91 17.62 17.85
CA GLU A 457 -13.56 18.53 18.79
C GLU A 457 -14.42 19.55 18.03
N ALA A 458 -15.71 19.62 18.36
CA ALA A 458 -16.67 20.46 17.63
C ALA A 458 -16.58 21.95 17.95
N GLU A 459 -16.11 22.31 19.16
CA GLU A 459 -16.04 23.69 19.64
C GLU A 459 -15.13 24.62 18.81
N PRO A 460 -13.86 24.27 18.52
CA PRO A 460 -12.99 25.13 17.70
C PRO A 460 -13.52 25.29 16.27
N ILE A 461 -14.12 24.23 15.71
CA ILE A 461 -14.73 24.28 14.38
C ILE A 461 -15.96 25.20 14.36
N ARG A 462 -16.78 25.17 15.40
CA ARG A 462 -17.93 26.07 15.56
C ARG A 462 -17.48 27.53 15.64
N GLN A 463 -16.47 27.83 16.47
CA GLN A 463 -15.92 29.18 16.60
C GLN A 463 -15.44 29.71 15.24
N ARG A 464 -14.77 28.87 14.46
CA ARG A 464 -14.31 29.21 13.11
C ARG A 464 -15.45 29.58 12.15
N ILE A 465 -16.59 28.89 12.22
CA ILE A 465 -17.77 29.19 11.40
C ILE A 465 -18.49 30.44 11.91
N ASP A 466 -18.53 30.65 13.22
CA ASP A 466 -19.17 31.82 13.84
C ASP A 466 -18.41 33.13 13.56
N GLU A 467 -17.10 33.07 13.36
CA GLU A 467 -16.26 34.20 12.92
C GLU A 467 -16.57 34.66 11.48
N CYS A 468 -17.28 33.87 10.69
CA CYS A 468 -17.58 34.19 9.30
C CYS A 468 -18.89 34.97 9.13
N ASP A 469 -18.86 36.02 8.30
CA ASP A 469 -20.03 36.83 7.94
C ASP A 469 -21.17 36.03 7.28
N SER A 470 -20.86 34.86 6.71
CA SER A 470 -21.80 34.01 5.97
C SER A 470 -22.44 32.90 6.80
N ARG A 471 -22.39 32.98 8.14
CA ARG A 471 -22.97 32.02 9.10
C ARG A 471 -24.36 31.50 8.72
N LYS A 472 -25.25 32.38 8.23
CA LYS A 472 -26.65 32.04 7.88
C LYS A 472 -26.77 31.01 6.75
N VAL A 473 -25.75 30.90 5.89
CA VAL A 473 -25.74 29.95 4.75
C VAL A 473 -25.37 28.54 5.21
N LEU A 474 -24.63 28.43 6.32
CA LEU A 474 -24.08 27.19 6.89
C LEU A 474 -24.93 26.63 8.02
N SER A 475 -26.25 26.81 7.93
CA SER A 475 -27.18 26.41 8.99
C SER A 475 -27.22 24.90 9.23
N LEU A 476 -27.01 24.06 8.22
CA LEU A 476 -26.98 22.61 8.40
C LEU A 476 -25.71 22.17 9.14
N GLU A 477 -24.57 22.74 8.75
CA GLU A 477 -23.26 22.53 9.35
C GLU A 477 -23.27 22.95 10.83
N LEU A 478 -23.86 24.11 11.15
CA LEU A 478 -24.06 24.58 12.52
C LEU A 478 -24.96 23.65 13.34
N ALA A 479 -26.07 23.17 12.77
CA ALA A 479 -26.95 22.24 13.48
C ALA A 479 -26.23 20.94 13.85
N ILE A 480 -25.35 20.44 12.98
CA ILE A 480 -24.50 19.26 13.26
C ILE A 480 -23.55 19.56 14.42
N LEU A 481 -22.85 20.69 14.38
CA LEU A 481 -21.90 21.08 15.43
C LEU A 481 -22.59 21.30 16.79
N TYR A 482 -23.74 21.99 16.82
CA TYR A 482 -24.53 22.14 18.04
C TYR A 482 -24.98 20.79 18.59
N GLY A 483 -25.39 19.86 17.71
CA GLY A 483 -25.72 18.50 18.13
C GLY A 483 -24.53 17.74 18.71
N ARG A 484 -23.32 17.94 18.16
CA ARG A 484 -22.08 17.36 18.71
C ARG A 484 -21.68 17.93 20.06
N LEU A 485 -22.01 19.19 20.33
CA LEU A 485 -21.76 19.85 21.61
C LEU A 485 -22.82 19.55 22.68
N GLY A 486 -23.88 18.78 22.35
CA GLY A 486 -25.02 18.54 23.26
C GLY A 486 -25.96 19.74 23.41
N GLN A 487 -25.77 20.77 22.59
CA GLN A 487 -26.62 21.97 22.52
C GLN A 487 -27.85 21.68 21.66
N HIS A 488 -28.73 20.83 22.18
CA HIS A 488 -29.87 20.27 21.45
C HIS A 488 -30.94 21.32 21.10
N HIS A 489 -31.12 22.34 21.96
CA HIS A 489 -32.13 23.38 21.74
C HIS A 489 -31.72 24.28 20.57
N GLU A 490 -30.45 24.67 20.52
CA GLU A 490 -29.87 25.46 19.45
C GLU A 490 -29.85 24.68 18.13
N ALA A 491 -29.44 23.41 18.15
CA ALA A 491 -29.44 22.54 16.97
C ALA A 491 -30.85 22.44 16.34
N LEU A 492 -31.86 22.14 17.15
CA LEU A 492 -33.24 22.04 16.71
C LEU A 492 -33.82 23.41 16.31
N GLY A 493 -33.43 24.48 17.00
CA GLY A 493 -33.79 25.85 16.64
C GLY A 493 -33.29 26.24 15.24
N VAL A 494 -32.06 25.88 14.89
CA VAL A 494 -31.52 26.12 13.55
C VAL A 494 -32.26 25.30 12.48
N LEU A 495 -32.52 24.01 12.74
CA LEU A 495 -33.24 23.15 11.80
C LEU A 495 -34.68 23.62 11.55
N VAL A 496 -35.40 23.97 12.61
CA VAL A 496 -36.82 24.35 12.56
C VAL A 496 -37.03 25.79 12.13
N HIS A 497 -36.32 26.76 12.73
CA HIS A 497 -36.55 28.19 12.45
C HIS A 497 -35.75 28.72 11.26
N SER A 498 -34.53 28.24 11.04
CA SER A 498 -33.69 28.78 9.95
C SER A 498 -33.81 27.98 8.66
N LEU A 499 -33.75 26.64 8.74
CA LEU A 499 -33.84 25.76 7.56
C LEU A 499 -35.26 25.34 7.21
N HIS A 500 -36.18 25.35 8.18
CA HIS A 500 -37.52 24.76 8.07
C HIS A 500 -37.51 23.29 7.64
N ASP A 501 -36.48 22.53 8.02
CA ASP A 501 -36.33 21.11 7.71
C ASP A 501 -36.90 20.24 8.85
N SER A 502 -38.19 19.94 8.75
CA SER A 502 -38.88 19.10 9.73
C SER A 502 -38.40 17.65 9.71
N VAL A 503 -38.00 17.14 8.54
CA VAL A 503 -37.57 15.75 8.37
C VAL A 503 -36.24 15.52 9.08
N SER A 504 -35.28 16.44 8.90
CA SER A 504 -33.99 16.37 9.61
C SER A 504 -34.14 16.61 11.12
N ALA A 505 -35.09 17.46 11.54
CA ALA A 505 -35.37 17.68 12.97
C ALA A 505 -36.00 16.45 13.66
N GLU A 506 -36.90 15.75 12.98
CA GLU A 506 -37.44 14.46 13.46
C GLU A 506 -36.36 13.37 13.44
N ALA A 507 -35.55 13.31 12.38
CA ALA A 507 -34.40 12.41 12.30
C ALA A 507 -33.43 12.65 13.46
N TYR A 508 -33.15 13.91 13.82
CA TYR A 508 -32.31 14.28 14.95
C TYR A 508 -32.79 13.68 16.27
N CYS A 509 -34.10 13.70 16.51
CA CYS A 509 -34.70 13.12 17.71
C CYS A 509 -34.63 11.60 17.71
N THR A 510 -34.85 10.96 16.56
CA THR A 510 -34.82 9.49 16.44
C THR A 510 -33.39 8.92 16.49
N LEU A 511 -32.39 9.69 16.04
CA LEU A 511 -30.97 9.30 16.01
C LEU A 511 -30.19 9.78 17.24
N GLY A 512 -30.83 10.40 18.23
CA GLY A 512 -30.20 10.80 19.48
C GLY A 512 -29.15 11.90 19.32
N GLY A 513 -29.38 12.85 18.41
CA GLY A 513 -28.47 13.97 18.16
C GLY A 513 -27.76 13.95 16.80
N GLY A 514 -28.05 12.96 15.94
CA GLY A 514 -27.55 12.93 14.56
C GLY A 514 -28.49 13.62 13.58
N VAL A 515 -28.05 14.69 12.90
CA VAL A 515 -28.92 15.46 11.99
C VAL A 515 -29.25 14.69 10.70
N ILE A 516 -28.29 13.91 10.18
CA ILE A 516 -28.43 13.26 8.88
C ILE A 516 -28.67 11.76 9.08
N PRO A 517 -29.79 11.22 8.56
CA PRO A 517 -30.02 9.78 8.54
C PRO A 517 -28.96 9.03 7.71
N PRO A 518 -28.55 7.83 8.13
CA PRO A 518 -27.54 7.05 7.41
C PRO A 518 -27.97 6.73 5.97
N LYS A 519 -29.26 6.44 5.74
CA LYS A 519 -29.81 6.22 4.39
C LYS A 519 -29.66 7.44 3.48
N THR A 520 -29.88 8.65 4.02
CA THR A 520 -29.72 9.90 3.28
C THR A 520 -28.25 10.19 2.99
N ALA A 521 -27.37 9.95 3.96
CA ALA A 521 -25.92 10.09 3.77
C ALA A 521 -25.40 9.17 2.65
N LEU A 522 -25.77 7.88 2.68
CA LEU A 522 -25.38 6.90 1.65
C LEU A 522 -25.88 7.28 0.25
N TYR A 523 -27.15 7.72 0.13
CA TYR A 523 -27.69 8.21 -1.14
C TYR A 523 -26.88 9.39 -1.71
N VAL A 524 -26.49 10.33 -0.85
CA VAL A 524 -25.72 11.52 -1.27
C VAL A 524 -24.29 11.13 -1.65
N CYS A 525 -23.68 10.20 -0.92
CA CYS A 525 -22.35 9.66 -1.25
C CYS A 525 -22.33 8.99 -2.63
N GLU A 526 -23.32 8.13 -2.92
CA GLU A 526 -23.43 7.45 -4.22
C GLU A 526 -23.63 8.43 -5.36
N LYS A 527 -24.51 9.41 -5.18
CA LYS A 527 -24.82 10.41 -6.21
C LYS A 527 -23.66 11.35 -6.51
N SER A 528 -22.85 11.68 -5.51
CA SER A 528 -21.78 12.68 -5.61
C SER A 528 -20.39 12.05 -5.78
N GLY A 529 -20.30 10.72 -5.96
CA GLY A 529 -19.03 10.01 -6.10
C GLY A 529 -18.17 9.95 -4.82
N LEU A 530 -18.73 10.22 -3.65
CA LEU A 530 -18.01 10.32 -2.37
C LEU A 530 -18.02 8.99 -1.59
N GLN A 531 -17.67 7.89 -2.25
CA GLN A 531 -17.77 6.54 -1.68
C GLN A 531 -16.83 6.32 -0.48
N SER A 532 -15.73 7.07 -0.39
CA SER A 532 -14.78 7.01 0.73
C SER A 532 -15.42 7.33 2.09
N LEU A 533 -16.50 8.12 2.11
CA LEU A 533 -17.19 8.55 3.33
C LEU A 533 -18.24 7.55 3.84
N ASN A 534 -18.58 6.52 3.05
CA ASN A 534 -19.55 5.47 3.43
C ASN A 534 -19.20 4.74 4.74
N ILE A 535 -17.92 4.76 5.09
CA ILE A 535 -17.34 4.13 6.28
C ILE A 535 -18.01 4.62 7.56
N PHE A 536 -18.35 5.91 7.62
CA PHE A 536 -18.96 6.51 8.80
C PHE A 536 -20.45 6.13 8.97
N PHE A 537 -21.08 5.58 7.94
CA PHE A 537 -22.52 5.30 7.90
C PHE A 537 -22.83 3.79 7.71
N GLY A 538 -21.87 2.92 8.02
CA GLY A 538 -22.08 1.47 8.12
C GLY A 538 -22.06 0.67 6.81
N ALA A 539 -21.79 1.29 5.66
CA ALA A 539 -21.69 0.58 4.38
C ALA A 539 -20.22 0.23 4.01
N PRO A 540 -19.94 -0.98 3.50
CA PRO A 540 -18.60 -1.35 3.03
C PRO A 540 -18.20 -0.59 1.76
N LEU A 541 -16.93 -0.20 1.67
CA LEU A 541 -16.32 0.50 0.51
C LEU A 541 -16.33 -0.34 -0.80
N ASN A 542 -16.60 -1.65 -0.72
CA ASN A 542 -16.59 -2.57 -1.86
C ASN A 542 -17.65 -3.66 -1.69
N PRO A 543 -18.64 -3.79 -2.59
CA PRO A 543 -19.63 -4.88 -2.52
C PRO A 543 -19.05 -6.26 -2.91
N ALA A 544 -17.83 -6.32 -3.48
CA ALA A 544 -17.26 -7.52 -4.08
C ALA A 544 -16.26 -8.32 -3.19
N LYS A 545 -15.96 -7.89 -1.97
CA LYS A 545 -15.08 -8.63 -1.04
C LYS A 545 -15.65 -8.64 0.38
N THR A 546 -16.25 -9.77 0.75
CA THR A 546 -16.62 -10.12 2.13
C THR A 546 -15.35 -10.43 2.94
N ILE A 547 -14.80 -9.41 3.60
CA ILE A 547 -13.77 -9.57 4.65
C ILE A 547 -14.48 -9.45 6.01
N PRO A 548 -14.13 -10.26 7.02
CA PRO A 548 -14.84 -10.31 8.30
C PRO A 548 -14.86 -8.93 8.98
N VAL A 549 -16.05 -8.58 9.47
CA VAL A 549 -16.42 -7.32 10.10
C VAL A 549 -15.59 -7.09 11.38
N VAL A 550 -14.60 -6.20 11.30
CA VAL A 550 -14.03 -5.48 12.45
C VAL A 550 -15.01 -4.33 12.77
N PRO A 551 -15.31 -4.03 14.05
CA PRO A 551 -16.52 -3.29 14.41
C PRO A 551 -16.54 -1.91 13.79
N ALA A 552 -17.66 -1.59 13.12
CA ALA A 552 -17.95 -0.27 12.59
C ALA A 552 -17.82 0.80 13.70
N LEU A 553 -17.31 1.99 13.34
CA LEU A 553 -17.20 3.16 14.24
C LEU A 553 -18.55 3.65 14.80
N SER A 554 -19.64 3.08 14.32
CA SER A 554 -20.98 3.33 14.80
C SER A 554 -21.82 2.07 14.60
N ARG A 555 -21.65 1.07 15.48
CA ARG A 555 -22.80 0.23 15.80
C ARG A 555 -23.84 1.18 16.39
N GLU A 556 -24.99 1.28 15.71
CA GLU A 556 -26.17 1.98 16.20
C GLU A 556 -26.48 1.42 17.59
N ILE A 557 -26.08 2.17 18.62
CA ILE A 557 -26.66 2.04 19.95
C ILE A 557 -28.11 2.45 19.72
N THR A 558 -29.04 1.50 19.88
CA THR A 558 -30.46 1.80 19.99
C THR A 558 -30.60 2.99 20.92
N VAL A 559 -30.98 4.14 20.35
CA VAL A 559 -31.02 5.41 21.07
C VAL A 559 -31.87 5.22 22.30
N ASP A 560 -31.36 5.68 23.45
CA ASP A 560 -32.09 5.63 24.71
C ASP A 560 -33.47 6.27 24.53
N GLU A 561 -34.53 5.51 24.80
CA GLU A 561 -35.91 5.98 24.68
C GLU A 561 -36.15 7.19 25.59
N ALA A 562 -35.42 7.32 26.71
CA ALA A 562 -35.46 8.52 27.56
C ALA A 562 -34.90 9.76 26.82
N LEU A 563 -33.73 9.65 26.20
CA LEU A 563 -33.13 10.75 25.43
C LEU A 563 -33.99 11.15 24.23
N LYS A 564 -34.56 10.17 23.52
CA LYS A 564 -35.49 10.43 22.41
C LYS A 564 -36.74 11.18 22.89
N LYS A 565 -37.31 10.81 24.04
CA LYS A 565 -38.43 11.54 24.66
C LYS A 565 -38.03 12.98 25.02
N ASP A 566 -36.85 13.19 25.58
CA ASP A 566 -36.42 14.54 25.94
C ASP A 566 -36.12 15.41 24.71
N LEU A 567 -35.49 14.85 23.68
CA LEU A 567 -35.29 15.52 22.40
C LEU A 567 -36.62 15.87 21.71
N THR A 568 -37.60 14.96 21.71
CA THR A 568 -38.93 15.26 21.15
C THR A 568 -39.68 16.34 21.95
N LYS A 569 -39.52 16.41 23.28
CA LYS A 569 -40.03 17.54 24.08
C LYS A 569 -39.35 18.85 23.72
N ILE A 570 -38.02 18.86 23.54
CA ILE A 570 -37.27 20.05 23.12
C ILE A 570 -37.72 20.48 21.73
N LEU A 571 -37.89 19.53 20.81
CA LEU A 571 -38.41 19.79 19.47
C LEU A 571 -39.79 20.45 19.52
N LEU A 572 -40.70 19.91 20.34
CA LEU A 572 -42.03 20.48 20.53
C LEU A 572 -41.95 21.92 21.05
N LYS A 573 -41.10 22.19 22.06
CA LYS A 573 -40.88 23.55 22.58
C LYS A 573 -40.35 24.50 21.52
N VAL A 574 -39.37 24.07 20.72
CA VAL A 574 -38.81 24.88 19.63
C VAL A 574 -39.90 25.22 18.62
N TYR A 575 -40.66 24.24 18.17
CA TYR A 575 -41.75 24.52 17.24
C TYR A 575 -42.84 25.45 17.82
N MET A 576 -43.16 25.32 19.11
CA MET A 576 -44.14 26.17 19.79
C MET A 576 -43.67 27.62 19.92
N SER A 577 -42.35 27.87 19.94
CA SER A 577 -41.79 29.23 19.88
C SER A 577 -41.85 29.87 18.48
N GLY A 578 -42.17 29.08 17.44
CA GLY A 578 -42.24 29.52 16.03
C GLY A 578 -43.53 30.21 15.59
N GLY A 579 -44.49 30.42 16.50
CA GLY A 579 -45.75 31.15 16.23
C GLY A 579 -46.75 30.44 15.29
N GLU A 580 -47.70 31.20 14.75
CA GLU A 580 -48.83 30.67 13.95
C GLU A 580 -48.38 30.00 12.63
N ALA A 581 -47.30 30.47 12.02
CA ALA A 581 -46.77 29.93 10.76
C ALA A 581 -46.33 28.45 10.84
N MET A 582 -46.03 27.97 12.05
CA MET A 582 -45.63 26.58 12.30
C MET A 582 -46.76 25.73 12.89
N ALA A 583 -47.91 26.33 13.23
CA ALA A 583 -49.02 25.69 13.95
C ALA A 583 -49.53 24.40 13.25
N GLU A 584 -49.65 24.42 11.93
CA GLU A 584 -50.11 23.27 11.13
C GLU A 584 -49.09 22.12 11.14
N ARG A 585 -47.79 22.42 11.03
CA ARG A 585 -46.71 21.42 11.07
C ARG A 585 -46.54 20.84 12.47
N THR A 586 -46.69 21.66 13.51
CA THR A 586 -46.76 21.17 14.90
C THR A 586 -47.93 20.27 15.14
N ALA A 587 -49.11 20.61 14.61
CA ALA A 587 -50.29 19.75 14.77
C ALA A 587 -50.07 18.38 14.10
N GLN A 588 -49.41 18.35 12.93
CA GLN A 588 -49.03 17.09 12.28
C GLN A 588 -48.03 16.29 13.13
N LEU A 589 -46.98 16.93 13.64
CA LEU A 589 -45.96 16.27 14.46
C LEU A 589 -46.54 15.76 15.78
N VAL A 590 -47.33 16.56 16.47
CA VAL A 590 -48.01 16.18 17.72
C VAL A 590 -48.95 15.00 17.47
N ASN A 591 -49.64 14.95 16.33
CA ASN A 591 -50.47 13.81 15.95
C ASN A 591 -49.68 12.54 15.61
N ALA A 592 -48.50 12.68 14.99
CA ALA A 592 -47.62 11.57 14.63
C ALA A 592 -46.86 11.01 15.85
N GLN A 593 -46.38 11.89 16.73
CA GLN A 593 -45.58 11.57 17.91
C GLN A 593 -46.42 11.35 19.18
N ALA A 594 -47.76 11.37 19.08
CA ALA A 594 -48.68 11.27 20.21
C ALA A 594 -48.45 10.06 21.14
N MET A 595 -47.78 9.00 20.68
CA MET A 595 -47.41 7.87 21.54
C MET A 595 -46.14 8.15 22.36
N ASN A 596 -45.18 8.89 21.84
CA ASN A 596 -43.91 9.18 22.53
C ASN A 596 -44.04 10.28 23.59
N LEU A 597 -45.04 11.16 23.45
CA LEU A 597 -45.32 12.24 24.41
C LEU A 597 -46.08 11.77 25.67
N ASP A 598 -46.79 10.65 25.60
CA ASP A 598 -47.78 10.25 26.63
C ASP A 598 -47.43 8.94 27.39
N VAL A 599 -46.27 8.30 27.16
CA VAL A 599 -45.94 7.04 27.85
C VAL A 599 -45.47 7.29 29.27
N VAL A 600 -46.35 6.87 30.18
CA VAL A 600 -46.22 6.73 31.62
C VAL A 600 -44.97 5.92 31.99
N GLU A 601 -44.05 6.55 32.73
CA GLU A 601 -43.05 5.85 33.53
C GLU A 601 -43.65 5.68 34.93
N VAL A 602 -44.29 4.54 35.20
CA VAL A 602 -44.62 4.15 36.59
C VAL A 602 -43.34 3.56 37.16
N SER A 603 -42.49 4.41 37.72
CA SER A 603 -41.35 3.96 38.51
C SER A 603 -41.33 4.70 39.85
N PHE A 604 -41.58 3.90 40.89
CA PHE A 604 -41.39 4.12 42.33
C PHE A 604 -42.41 4.97 43.13
N LEU A 605 -43.25 4.22 43.86
CA LEU A 605 -43.51 4.27 45.31
C LEU A 605 -43.69 5.64 45.99
N TYR A 606 -44.82 5.74 46.70
CA TYR A 606 -45.33 6.83 47.55
C TYR A 606 -45.98 8.03 46.83
N SER A 607 -47.30 7.89 46.62
CA SER A 607 -48.34 8.94 46.48
C SER A 607 -49.33 8.65 45.35
N TRP A 608 -49.74 7.39 45.21
CA TRP A 608 -50.75 6.97 44.25
C TRP A 608 -52.16 7.21 44.83
N ALA A 609 -52.88 8.22 44.36
CA ALA A 609 -54.35 8.20 44.30
C ALA A 609 -54.98 9.41 43.61
N LEU A 610 -54.43 10.63 43.69
CA LEU A 610 -55.21 11.82 43.26
C LEU A 610 -54.58 12.76 42.23
N SER A 611 -53.29 12.64 41.88
CA SER A 611 -52.62 13.67 41.05
C SER A 611 -51.97 13.16 39.75
N ALA A 612 -51.78 11.84 39.58
CA ALA A 612 -51.00 11.29 38.47
C ALA A 612 -51.76 11.14 37.13
N LEU A 613 -53.10 11.19 37.13
CA LEU A 613 -53.88 10.89 35.92
C LEU A 613 -53.90 12.03 34.86
N ASN A 614 -53.46 13.24 35.21
CA ASN A 614 -53.60 14.43 34.34
C ASN A 614 -52.30 15.21 34.08
N LYS A 615 -51.17 14.82 34.67
CA LYS A 615 -49.98 15.70 34.71
C LYS A 615 -49.32 15.93 33.34
N HIS A 616 -49.39 14.96 32.41
CA HIS A 616 -48.74 15.06 31.10
C HIS A 616 -49.57 15.85 30.07
N LEU A 617 -50.90 15.67 30.05
CA LEU A 617 -51.80 16.50 29.24
C LEU A 617 -51.70 17.98 29.66
N VAL A 618 -51.66 18.24 30.97
CA VAL A 618 -51.51 19.61 31.51
C VAL A 618 -50.19 20.23 31.08
N GLN A 619 -49.06 19.50 31.16
CA GLN A 619 -47.76 20.02 30.70
C GLN A 619 -47.73 20.38 29.22
N VAL A 620 -48.37 19.60 28.35
CA VAL A 620 -48.43 19.91 26.92
C VAL A 620 -49.39 21.08 26.65
N ILE A 621 -50.52 21.17 27.37
CA ILE A 621 -51.47 22.29 27.27
C ILE A 621 -50.85 23.60 27.74
N ASP A 622 -50.06 23.59 28.82
CA ASP A 622 -49.37 24.78 29.34
C ASP A 622 -48.31 25.34 28.37
N LEU A 623 -47.81 24.52 27.45
CA LEU A 623 -46.83 24.91 26.43
C LEU A 623 -47.48 25.45 25.14
N ILE A 624 -48.80 25.31 24.98
CA ILE A 624 -49.50 25.74 23.76
C ILE A 624 -49.73 27.26 23.81
N PRO A 625 -49.28 28.01 22.79
CA PRO A 625 -49.59 29.44 22.68
C PRO A 625 -51.09 29.69 22.63
N SER A 626 -51.58 30.72 23.34
CA SER A 626 -53.00 31.08 23.39
C SER A 626 -53.58 31.51 22.03
N GLU A 627 -52.72 31.76 21.04
CA GLU A 627 -53.07 32.19 19.69
C GLU A 627 -53.50 31.04 18.76
N TRP A 628 -53.34 29.77 19.19
CA TRP A 628 -53.58 28.63 18.31
C TRP A 628 -55.05 28.16 18.24
N PRO A 629 -55.57 27.85 17.04
CA PRO A 629 -56.89 27.25 16.90
C PRO A 629 -56.97 25.85 17.53
N VAL A 630 -57.90 25.67 18.47
CA VAL A 630 -58.16 24.38 19.16
C VAL A 630 -58.47 23.24 18.18
N GLN A 631 -59.00 23.57 16.99
CA GLN A 631 -59.31 22.59 15.94
C GLN A 631 -58.08 21.78 15.49
N LEU A 632 -56.90 22.40 15.42
CA LEU A 632 -55.66 21.75 14.99
C LEU A 632 -55.18 20.68 15.98
N LEU A 633 -55.51 20.86 17.26
CA LEU A 633 -55.11 19.97 18.37
C LEU A 633 -56.19 18.95 18.75
N SER A 634 -57.40 19.07 18.19
CA SER A 634 -58.56 18.23 18.53
C SER A 634 -58.31 16.73 18.40
N SER A 635 -57.57 16.33 17.35
CA SER A 635 -57.21 14.94 17.08
C SER A 635 -56.23 14.38 18.11
N PHE A 636 -55.24 15.18 18.52
CA PHE A 636 -54.30 14.82 19.58
C PHE A 636 -55.00 14.70 20.93
N VAL A 637 -55.74 15.75 21.34
CA VAL A 637 -56.45 15.78 22.63
C VAL A 637 -57.48 14.65 22.71
N SER A 638 -58.24 14.40 21.64
CA SER A 638 -59.21 13.30 21.61
C SER A 638 -58.54 11.92 21.70
N ARG A 639 -57.37 11.73 21.09
CA ARG A 639 -56.61 10.48 21.18
C ARG A 639 -55.99 10.29 22.57
N SER A 640 -55.39 11.32 23.14
CA SER A 640 -54.79 11.29 24.48
C SER A 640 -55.84 11.00 25.55
N LEU A 641 -56.98 11.72 25.54
CA LEU A 641 -58.11 11.46 26.44
C LEU A 641 -58.71 10.05 26.28
N ARG A 642 -58.90 9.57 25.04
CA ARG A 642 -59.38 8.20 24.81
C ARG A 642 -58.42 7.16 25.36
N ARG A 643 -57.11 7.35 25.17
CA ARG A 643 -56.10 6.43 25.70
C ARG A 643 -56.06 6.43 27.22
N THR A 644 -56.11 7.59 27.87
CA THR A 644 -56.19 7.66 29.35
C THR A 644 -57.42 6.95 29.88
N LEU A 645 -58.55 7.06 29.17
CA LEU A 645 -59.80 6.40 29.52
C LEU A 645 -59.69 4.87 29.30
N HIS A 646 -59.11 4.43 28.18
CA HIS A 646 -58.85 3.02 27.91
C HIS A 646 -57.93 2.39 28.97
N ALA A 647 -56.80 3.04 29.30
CA ALA A 647 -55.89 2.57 30.33
C ALA A 647 -56.58 2.45 31.71
N ARG A 648 -57.47 3.40 32.03
CA ARG A 648 -58.30 3.33 33.24
C ARG A 648 -59.25 2.13 33.22
N HIS A 649 -59.96 1.91 32.11
CA HIS A 649 -60.90 0.78 31.99
C HIS A 649 -60.16 -0.56 31.99
N GLU A 650 -59.04 -0.65 31.29
CA GLU A 650 -58.18 -1.84 31.30
C GLU A 650 -57.66 -2.13 32.70
N GLY A 651 -57.18 -1.11 33.43
CA GLY A 651 -56.78 -1.25 34.82
C GLY A 651 -57.92 -1.69 35.74
N GLN A 652 -59.15 -1.22 35.51
CA GLN A 652 -60.34 -1.70 36.23
C GLN A 652 -60.67 -3.16 35.93
N ILE A 653 -60.54 -3.59 34.68
CA ILE A 653 -60.75 -4.99 34.26
C ILE A 653 -59.67 -5.88 34.86
N VAL A 654 -58.40 -5.51 34.76
CA VAL A 654 -57.28 -6.25 35.36
C VAL A 654 -57.45 -6.35 36.87
N LYS A 655 -57.88 -5.26 37.54
CA LYS A 655 -58.20 -5.28 38.98
C LYS A 655 -59.34 -6.25 39.29
N ALA A 656 -60.40 -6.28 38.48
CA ALA A 656 -61.53 -7.18 38.69
C ALA A 656 -61.13 -8.66 38.45
N ILE A 657 -60.34 -8.93 37.41
CA ILE A 657 -59.83 -10.27 37.09
C ILE A 657 -58.89 -10.75 38.20
N SER A 658 -57.91 -9.95 38.61
CA SER A 658 -57.01 -10.29 39.72
C SER A 658 -57.77 -10.49 41.03
N ALA A 659 -58.79 -9.68 41.32
CA ALA A 659 -59.67 -9.91 42.47
C ALA A 659 -60.42 -11.26 42.37
N SER A 660 -60.93 -11.61 41.18
CA SER A 660 -61.60 -12.89 40.96
C SER A 660 -60.67 -14.10 41.03
N GLN A 661 -59.44 -13.98 40.50
CA GLN A 661 -58.41 -15.02 40.60
C GLN A 661 -57.97 -15.21 42.04
N ASN A 662 -57.75 -14.12 42.79
CA ASN A 662 -57.48 -14.19 44.22
C ASN A 662 -58.62 -14.86 44.98
N LEU A 663 -59.88 -14.60 44.59
CA LEU A 663 -61.03 -15.24 45.21
C LEU A 663 -61.10 -16.74 44.90
N ALA A 664 -60.85 -17.14 43.65
CA ALA A 664 -60.81 -18.55 43.25
C ALA A 664 -59.68 -19.32 43.95
N VAL A 665 -58.48 -18.74 44.00
CA VAL A 665 -57.36 -19.30 44.78
C VAL A 665 -57.72 -19.36 46.26
N SER A 666 -58.39 -18.33 46.81
CA SER A 666 -58.87 -18.35 48.19
C SER A 666 -59.90 -19.46 48.44
N GLU A 667 -60.76 -19.81 47.46
CA GLU A 667 -61.75 -20.88 47.58
C GLU A 667 -61.12 -22.27 47.46
N GLU A 668 -60.19 -22.47 46.52
CA GLU A 668 -59.44 -23.73 46.38
C GLU A 668 -58.57 -24.00 47.62
N THR A 669 -57.87 -22.97 48.11
CA THR A 669 -57.06 -23.09 49.32
C THR A 669 -57.91 -23.26 50.58
N TRP A 670 -59.16 -22.78 50.60
CA TRP A 670 -60.05 -22.93 51.76
C TRP A 670 -60.31 -24.41 52.11
N GLN A 671 -60.47 -25.30 51.14
CA GLN A 671 -60.64 -26.74 51.42
C GLN A 671 -59.40 -27.34 52.08
N ILE A 672 -58.22 -27.02 51.56
CA ILE A 672 -56.93 -27.50 52.08
C ILE A 672 -56.69 -26.95 53.49
N ILE A 673 -56.92 -25.65 53.72
CA ILE A 673 -56.81 -25.01 55.03
C ILE A 673 -57.80 -25.65 56.02
N ARG A 674 -59.03 -25.93 55.58
CA ARG A 674 -60.04 -26.60 56.40
C ARG A 674 -59.67 -28.04 56.76
N GLU A 675 -59.08 -28.81 55.84
CA GLU A 675 -58.62 -30.18 56.09
C GLU A 675 -57.42 -30.22 57.05
N GLN A 676 -56.54 -29.22 56.99
CA GLN A 676 -55.41 -29.08 57.91
C GLN A 676 -55.85 -28.74 59.35
N GLY A 677 -57.11 -28.33 59.54
CA GLY A 677 -57.69 -28.00 60.83
C GLY A 677 -57.20 -26.65 61.37
N ALA A 678 -58.02 -26.00 62.19
CA ALA A 678 -57.61 -24.81 62.91
C ALA A 678 -56.66 -25.20 64.05
N VAL A 679 -55.50 -24.55 64.14
CA VAL A 679 -54.74 -24.54 65.40
C VAL A 679 -55.48 -23.59 66.34
N VAL A 680 -56.26 -24.16 67.25
CA VAL A 680 -56.88 -23.43 68.35
C VAL A 680 -55.76 -23.12 69.35
N GLU A 681 -55.27 -21.88 69.37
CA GLU A 681 -54.63 -21.37 70.59
C GLU A 681 -55.75 -21.23 71.64
N GLU A 682 -55.83 -22.19 72.55
CA GLU A 682 -56.68 -22.08 73.74
C GLU A 682 -56.24 -20.82 74.50
N ALA A 683 -57.21 -19.97 74.84
CA ALA A 683 -56.99 -18.90 75.80
C ALA A 683 -56.49 -19.55 77.09
N VAL A 684 -55.29 -19.18 77.53
CA VAL A 684 -54.84 -19.52 78.88
C VAL A 684 -55.79 -18.77 79.81
N ASP A 685 -56.73 -19.51 80.42
CA ASP A 685 -57.51 -18.99 81.53
C ASP A 685 -56.54 -18.77 82.69
N ASP A 686 -56.49 -17.50 83.10
CA ASP A 686 -55.87 -16.99 84.31
C ASP A 686 -56.42 -17.71 85.57
N ASP A 687 -55.66 -17.55 86.66
CA ASP A 687 -55.95 -17.91 88.08
C ASP A 687 -55.05 -19.07 88.57
N ASP A 688 -54.10 -18.91 89.51
CA ASP A 688 -53.97 -17.86 90.52
C ASP A 688 -52.60 -17.92 91.24
N ASP A 689 -52.24 -16.75 91.79
CA ASP A 689 -51.51 -16.47 93.04
C ASP A 689 -49.97 -16.52 93.09
N ASP A 690 -49.38 -15.35 92.78
CA ASP A 690 -48.75 -14.41 93.74
C ASP A 690 -47.81 -13.49 92.94
N ASP A 691 -47.73 -12.16 93.03
CA ASP A 691 -48.46 -11.04 93.63
C ASP A 691 -47.60 -9.79 93.24
N ASP A 692 -48.19 -8.59 93.26
CA ASP A 692 -47.53 -7.26 93.22
C ASP A 692 -47.03 -6.67 91.88
N GLY A 693 -48.01 -6.25 91.06
CA GLY A 693 -48.27 -4.85 90.65
C GLY A 693 -47.15 -3.91 90.16
N GLU A 694 -47.29 -3.37 88.93
CA GLU A 694 -47.78 -1.99 88.66
C GLU A 694 -47.69 -1.61 87.14
N VAL A 695 -48.83 -1.74 86.47
CA VAL A 695 -49.40 -0.90 85.38
C VAL A 695 -48.53 -0.48 84.16
N VAL A 696 -48.78 -1.08 82.99
CA VAL A 696 -48.62 -0.42 81.68
C VAL A 696 -49.84 -0.68 80.80
N ASP A 697 -50.60 0.38 80.56
CA ASP A 697 -51.87 0.46 79.83
C ASP A 697 -51.60 0.53 78.30
N GLU A 698 -51.65 -0.59 77.58
CA GLU A 698 -51.56 -0.62 76.10
C GLU A 698 -52.91 -0.29 75.44
N LYS A 699 -53.24 1.01 75.45
CA LYS A 699 -54.16 1.57 74.46
C LYS A 699 -53.43 1.79 73.13
N GLY A 700 -53.53 0.82 72.24
CA GLY A 700 -53.18 1.07 70.85
C GLY A 700 -53.13 -0.16 69.98
N LEU A 701 -54.28 -0.76 69.65
CA LEU A 701 -54.58 -1.24 68.29
C LEU A 701 -55.98 -1.85 68.22
N ALA A 702 -57.01 -1.00 68.12
CA ALA A 702 -58.26 -1.32 67.42
C ALA A 702 -59.18 -0.09 67.41
N GLU A 703 -59.21 0.64 66.30
CA GLU A 703 -60.45 1.33 65.93
C GLU A 703 -60.65 1.32 64.41
N LYS A 704 -61.88 0.92 64.04
CA LYS A 704 -62.56 1.02 62.73
C LYS A 704 -62.43 -0.14 61.75
N VAL A 705 -63.12 -1.20 62.17
CA VAL A 705 -64.05 -2.02 61.38
C VAL A 705 -64.96 -1.19 60.47
N GLY A 706 -65.11 -1.66 59.24
CA GLY A 706 -66.25 -1.43 58.35
C GLY A 706 -66.57 -2.72 57.58
N LEU A 707 -67.22 -3.68 58.26
CA LEU A 707 -68.00 -4.84 57.78
C LEU A 707 -67.49 -5.57 56.51
N ALA A 708 -66.72 -6.66 56.56
CA ALA A 708 -66.96 -7.97 57.18
C ALA A 708 -68.25 -8.68 56.69
N LEU A 709 -68.08 -9.54 55.67
CA LEU A 709 -68.50 -10.93 55.80
C LEU A 709 -67.20 -11.73 55.95
N GLN A 710 -67.09 -12.33 57.13
CA GLN A 710 -65.89 -12.92 57.72
C GLN A 710 -65.54 -14.25 57.05
N LEU A 711 -64.27 -14.40 56.67
CA LEU A 711 -63.48 -15.61 56.88
C LEU A 711 -62.07 -15.12 57.22
N ASN A 712 -61.85 -14.93 58.52
CA ASN A 712 -60.61 -14.42 59.08
C ASN A 712 -59.88 -15.64 59.67
N GLU A 713 -58.93 -16.19 58.94
CA GLU A 713 -57.93 -17.11 59.50
C GLU A 713 -56.56 -16.73 58.93
N LYS A 714 -55.76 -16.10 59.78
CA LYS A 714 -54.34 -15.87 59.54
C LYS A 714 -53.65 -17.22 59.60
N VAL A 715 -53.09 -17.69 58.48
CA VAL A 715 -52.11 -18.78 58.47
C VAL A 715 -50.85 -18.29 57.79
N GLY A 716 -49.80 -18.07 58.59
CA GLY A 716 -48.44 -17.92 58.10
C GLY A 716 -47.86 -19.30 57.79
N LEU A 717 -47.34 -19.48 56.58
CA LEU A 717 -46.59 -20.67 56.19
C LEU A 717 -45.12 -20.30 56.08
N HIS A 718 -44.32 -20.76 57.06
CA HIS A 718 -42.87 -20.83 56.97
C HIS A 718 -42.45 -22.27 56.61
N GLY A 719 -41.58 -22.33 55.59
CA GLY A 719 -40.74 -23.39 55.03
C GLY A 719 -40.75 -24.82 55.57
N TYR A 720 -40.64 -25.77 54.65
CA TYR A 720 -39.61 -26.82 54.73
C TYR A 720 -39.21 -27.32 53.34
N ASP A 721 -37.90 -27.49 53.18
CA ASP A 721 -37.17 -28.02 52.04
C ASP A 721 -37.56 -29.46 51.70
N ALA A 722 -37.70 -29.76 50.40
CA ALA A 722 -37.51 -31.09 49.85
C ALA A 722 -37.01 -30.99 48.40
N ASP A 723 -35.73 -31.30 48.26
CA ASP A 723 -34.94 -31.54 47.06
C ASP A 723 -35.48 -32.76 46.30
N ASP A 724 -36.02 -32.58 45.09
CA ASP A 724 -35.87 -33.56 44.02
C ASP A 724 -36.08 -32.92 42.63
N GLY A 725 -35.07 -33.05 41.78
CA GLY A 725 -35.00 -32.39 40.49
C GLY A 725 -35.80 -33.11 39.39
N ARG A 726 -36.44 -32.32 38.52
CA ARG A 726 -36.26 -32.32 37.04
C ARG A 726 -37.37 -31.52 36.35
N ASP A 727 -36.92 -30.54 35.59
CA ASP A 727 -37.47 -30.02 34.33
C ASP A 727 -38.97 -29.71 34.25
N ALA A 728 -39.30 -28.42 34.44
CA ALA A 728 -40.44 -27.78 33.79
C ALA A 728 -39.93 -26.67 32.88
N HIS A 729 -39.97 -26.94 31.57
CA HIS A 729 -39.81 -25.97 30.51
C HIS A 729 -40.81 -24.82 30.67
N ILE A 730 -40.29 -23.61 30.91
CA ILE A 730 -41.05 -22.36 30.72
C ILE A 730 -40.80 -21.93 29.28
N VAL A 731 -41.87 -21.93 28.48
CA VAL A 731 -41.94 -21.20 27.21
C VAL A 731 -42.43 -19.79 27.55
N THR A 732 -41.53 -18.82 27.48
CA THR A 732 -41.80 -17.41 27.23
C THR A 732 -40.76 -16.89 26.26
#